data_AF-A0A8J4PL26-F1
#
_entry.id   AF-A0A8J4PL26-F1
#
_cell.length_a   1.000
_cell.length_b   1.000
_cell.length_c   1.000
_cell.angle_alpha   90.00
_cell.angle_beta   90.00
_cell.angle_gamma   90.00
#
_symmetry.space_group_name_H-M   'P 1'
#
loop_
_entity.id
_entity.type
_entity.pdbx_description
1 polymer ?
#
loop_
_entity_poly.entity_id
_entity_poly.type
_entity_poly.pdbx_seq_one_letter_code
_entity_poly.pdbx_strand_id
1 'polypeptide(L)'
;TVSTKEKENYLKQNYGSMITGIFSSLSTEYVDGIKSKLIELGSTRGGVDAILNTFASDFIHANFSTLAQDGTIVDLSVTHLYNHEFLDFKKFRHNIGYITTDVSQYPPIYQTTALSIMIEAIANKELDLPPIKVYPVGQLNDALAFIGERKHIGKLIIDYDQDIVTPQLIKQNQYKIIKENNDINSDIKCLLITGQQGMVLETLKWILENSNTITDVIILTKSSMKWDIQRTINQHKSKVNFYFKSVDIGNSSDMHQTINQLYNENTKLPPVDSILHFAYLHTESEPLEITYDEISSVHDSKTMGLINLHEISLLCQWNIKHFIISSSALVFSPTFNQCAYISANMVYDSFSKYRRSLGLECTNLIFGALQGAGYVSRKKSVQSSLSHMGMLPTNISKILGTIDLIVSNNNKDIGTNLIISKYNFEALKRIGEKLIQLDYYMNQFESNNNTIKSQDSIRDKTIATISDLLSISASKLNYSSMKLKDYGVDSLFMVQFKNWIEKEFQKPNIISISQLQNSTIDTIIQIVQKSLKNNDTDSKKNNNNNNIKDQQEIEKVQVNNNVEKMKDLFIEIHDNEFWKNEIKLDNTIKPTESCILKKNSGRVLLTGATGYLGSQILVDLLKQPTCKYVYCLVRSKSREHALSRIIQTLSKYQLIGQIIQNDIENRIIPIVSDLDQPLLGLSHGEFISVSQSIDVIIHSAATVRFNVLYSHTHDVGNLKELLKLVSNNKERLTRFLFVSSISVLFSGIIENQFHGLDGNNIDKIPFLESINSHIGYGQSKIIQENIMVEAHKRGIPSVIVRPSFIFANPMTMIPNQNDTLQIFFNSCKSLKKCPQFEESDFISTISISTLSKSIIRMALLGDTYWINQSNTTLPLINLFGEPIMSKDLFESVSTHTSFPLIDFKEWVNHCLESTDPACQRLAPLIPAVNPLLFKQLLNGVRSGDKDNRQTVTTDMILKLFPHK
;
A
#
# COMPACT_ATOMS: atom_id res chain seq x y z
N THR A 1 -1.98 10.66 41.31
CA THR A 1 -1.60 12.09 41.21
C THR A 1 -2.25 12.68 39.95
N VAL A 2 -2.46 14.01 39.87
CA VAL A 2 -3.09 14.67 38.69
C VAL A 2 -2.49 16.04 38.38
N SER A 3 -2.61 16.48 37.12
CA SER A 3 -2.01 17.73 36.62
C SER A 3 -2.97 18.92 36.58
N THR A 4 -4.28 18.69 36.57
CA THR A 4 -5.29 19.75 36.46
C THR A 4 -6.48 19.49 37.38
N LYS A 5 -7.17 20.57 37.76
CA LYS A 5 -8.38 20.50 38.60
C LYS A 5 -9.54 19.78 37.91
N GLU A 6 -9.61 19.88 36.58
CA GLU A 6 -10.60 19.15 35.76
C GLU A 6 -10.41 17.63 35.87
N LYS A 7 -9.16 17.14 35.80
CA LYS A 7 -8.84 15.71 36.01
C LYS A 7 -9.10 15.27 37.44
N GLU A 8 -8.80 16.12 38.42
CA GLU A 8 -9.13 15.86 39.83
C GLU A 8 -10.64 15.65 40.02
N ASN A 9 -11.46 16.55 39.46
CA ASN A 9 -12.91 16.46 39.53
C ASN A 9 -13.43 15.19 38.83
N TYR A 10 -12.90 14.87 37.65
CA TYR A 10 -13.26 13.66 36.92
C TYR A 10 -12.98 12.39 37.73
N LEU A 11 -11.80 12.28 38.37
CA LEU A 11 -11.46 11.12 39.20
C LEU A 11 -12.35 11.04 40.45
N LYS A 12 -12.62 12.16 41.11
CA LYS A 12 -13.52 12.20 42.28
C LYS A 12 -14.93 11.76 41.94
N GLN A 13 -15.44 12.15 40.78
CA GLN A 13 -16.80 11.81 40.35
C GLN A 13 -16.94 10.33 39.97
N ASN A 14 -15.97 9.77 39.24
CA ASN A 14 -16.08 8.40 38.70
C ASN A 14 -15.50 7.32 39.62
N TYR A 15 -14.51 7.64 40.45
CA TYR A 15 -13.75 6.66 41.24
C TYR A 15 -13.58 7.06 42.71
N GLY A 16 -14.30 8.09 43.18
CA GLY A 16 -14.06 8.74 44.47
C GLY A 16 -14.07 7.81 45.68
N SER A 17 -14.82 6.70 45.65
CA SER A 17 -14.84 5.69 46.73
C SER A 17 -13.55 4.85 46.82
N MET A 18 -12.78 4.75 45.73
CA MET A 18 -11.52 4.01 45.65
C MET A 18 -10.29 4.87 45.95
N ILE A 19 -10.43 6.20 45.98
CA ILE A 19 -9.31 7.14 46.06
C ILE A 19 -9.18 7.72 47.47
N THR A 20 -8.08 7.41 48.15
CA THR A 20 -7.80 7.90 49.52
C THR A 20 -7.08 9.25 49.56
N GLY A 21 -6.44 9.65 48.46
CA GLY A 21 -5.75 10.93 48.34
C GLY A 21 -5.42 11.29 46.89
N ILE A 22 -5.52 12.58 46.56
CA ILE A 22 -5.12 13.10 45.25
C ILE A 22 -4.07 14.20 45.49
N PHE A 23 -2.92 14.03 44.84
CA PHE A 23 -1.79 14.95 44.94
C PHE A 23 -1.38 15.44 43.55
N SER A 24 -0.73 16.59 43.51
CA SER A 24 -0.21 17.17 42.27
C SER A 24 0.79 16.23 41.61
N SER A 25 0.68 16.07 40.29
CA SER A 25 1.67 15.37 39.47
C SER A 25 2.70 16.32 38.85
N LEU A 26 2.68 17.61 39.22
CA LEU A 26 3.57 18.65 38.66
C LEU A 26 4.85 18.85 39.47
N SER A 27 4.90 18.34 40.71
CA SER A 27 6.03 18.46 41.63
C SER A 27 6.24 17.15 42.38
N THR A 28 7.42 16.97 42.97
CA THR A 28 7.74 15.81 43.84
C THR A 28 7.17 15.97 45.26
N GLU A 29 6.45 17.05 45.53
CA GLU A 29 5.82 17.34 46.82
C GLU A 29 4.73 16.31 47.19
N TYR A 30 4.27 15.49 46.23
CA TYR A 30 3.37 14.38 46.54
C TYR A 30 3.98 13.38 47.52
N VAL A 31 5.31 13.29 47.64
CA VAL A 31 5.97 12.35 48.57
C VAL A 31 5.55 12.64 50.01
N ASP A 32 5.68 13.90 50.42
CA ASP A 32 5.33 14.34 51.78
C ASP A 32 3.81 14.30 51.99
N GLY A 33 3.05 14.64 50.94
CA GLY A 33 1.59 14.54 50.95
C GLY A 33 1.09 13.11 51.16
N ILE A 34 1.66 12.14 50.44
CA ILE A 34 1.32 10.72 50.56
C ILE A 34 1.71 10.21 51.94
N LYS A 35 2.93 10.49 52.42
CA LYS A 35 3.38 10.05 53.75
C LYS A 35 2.50 10.62 54.87
N SER A 36 2.19 11.90 54.81
CA SER A 36 1.28 12.55 55.77
C SER A 36 -0.10 11.91 55.75
N LYS A 37 -0.63 11.61 54.55
CA LYS A 37 -1.93 10.96 54.41
C LYS A 37 -1.94 9.52 54.92
N LEU A 38 -0.86 8.78 54.71
CA LEU A 38 -0.72 7.41 55.22
C LEU A 38 -0.65 7.39 56.76
N ILE A 39 0.01 8.39 57.37
CA ILE A 39 0.03 8.57 58.83
C ILE A 39 -1.38 8.88 59.36
N GLU A 40 -2.13 9.76 58.68
CA GLU A 40 -3.53 10.07 59.02
C GLU A 40 -4.43 8.82 58.96
N LEU A 41 -4.16 7.91 58.01
CA LEU A 41 -4.86 6.63 57.85
C LEU A 41 -4.37 5.53 58.82
N GLY A 42 -3.41 5.82 59.71
CA GLY A 42 -2.91 4.89 60.72
C GLY A 42 -1.85 3.90 60.23
N SER A 43 -1.20 4.15 59.08
CA SER A 43 -0.15 3.27 58.56
C SER A 43 1.13 3.37 59.38
N THR A 44 1.68 2.22 59.76
CA THR A 44 2.96 2.09 60.47
C THR A 44 4.16 1.82 59.54
N ARG A 45 3.93 1.66 58.23
CA ARG A 45 4.94 1.20 57.26
C ARG A 45 5.78 2.32 56.64
N GLY A 46 5.41 3.59 56.84
CA GLY A 46 6.18 4.76 56.38
C GLY A 46 6.20 5.00 54.86
N GLY A 47 5.44 4.23 54.07
CA GLY A 47 5.35 4.33 52.61
C GLY A 47 4.31 3.38 52.00
N VAL A 48 4.28 3.29 50.67
CA VAL A 48 3.38 2.41 49.90
C VAL A 48 4.04 1.09 49.50
N ASP A 49 3.24 0.05 49.30
CA ASP A 49 3.71 -1.30 48.94
C ASP A 49 4.06 -1.44 47.44
N ALA A 50 3.29 -0.77 46.59
CA ALA A 50 3.48 -0.81 45.15
C ALA A 50 3.31 0.58 44.53
N ILE A 51 4.14 0.88 43.53
CA ILE A 51 4.02 2.08 42.70
C ILE A 51 3.94 1.64 41.24
N LEU A 52 2.84 2.00 40.58
CA LEU A 52 2.75 1.91 39.13
C LEU A 52 3.28 3.21 38.52
N ASN A 53 4.49 3.18 37.99
CA ASN A 53 5.15 4.36 37.47
C ASN A 53 4.89 4.56 35.98
N THR A 54 4.51 5.78 35.62
CA THR A 54 4.49 6.30 34.24
C THR A 54 5.23 7.64 34.13
N PHE A 55 5.86 8.10 35.22
CA PHE A 55 6.63 9.34 35.25
C PHE A 55 8.05 9.12 34.73
N ALA A 56 8.65 10.19 34.20
CA ALA A 56 10.03 10.22 33.75
C ALA A 56 11.03 10.10 34.92
N SER A 57 12.32 9.98 34.59
CA SER A 57 13.39 9.63 35.52
C SER A 57 13.55 10.58 36.72
N ASP A 58 13.21 11.86 36.59
CA ASP A 58 13.26 12.85 37.67
C ASP A 58 12.42 12.46 38.91
N PHE A 59 11.38 11.65 38.71
CA PHE A 59 10.49 11.18 39.78
C PHE A 59 10.96 9.88 40.40
N ILE A 60 11.99 9.21 39.86
CA ILE A 60 12.50 7.94 40.38
C ILE A 60 12.93 8.10 41.84
N HIS A 61 13.67 9.16 42.18
CA HIS A 61 14.08 9.38 43.58
C HIS A 61 12.87 9.59 44.51
N ALA A 62 11.89 10.36 44.08
CA ALA A 62 10.64 10.59 44.82
C ALA A 62 9.85 9.29 45.01
N ASN A 63 9.76 8.45 43.98
CA ASN A 63 9.10 7.15 44.02
C ASN A 63 9.79 6.19 45.00
N PHE A 64 11.11 6.06 44.93
CA PHE A 64 11.88 5.27 45.90
C PHE A 64 11.71 5.79 47.33
N SER A 65 11.59 7.10 47.51
CA SER A 65 11.37 7.72 48.83
C SER A 65 9.95 7.51 49.35
N THR A 66 9.00 7.13 48.50
CA THR A 66 7.58 6.89 48.83
C THR A 66 7.31 5.42 49.17
N LEU A 67 8.20 4.50 48.80
CA LEU A 67 8.04 3.07 49.09
C LEU A 67 8.23 2.74 50.58
N ALA A 68 7.46 1.75 51.05
CA ALA A 68 7.73 1.07 52.30
C ALA A 68 8.89 0.07 52.16
N GLN A 69 9.36 -0.46 53.29
CA GLN A 69 10.22 -1.64 53.31
C GLN A 69 9.52 -2.82 52.60
N ASP A 70 10.28 -3.55 51.77
CA ASP A 70 9.80 -4.62 50.87
C ASP A 70 8.85 -4.18 49.73
N GLY A 71 8.72 -2.86 49.49
CA GLY A 71 7.88 -2.33 48.42
C GLY A 71 8.47 -2.52 47.01
N THR A 72 7.63 -2.43 45.97
CA THR A 72 8.03 -2.63 44.57
C THR A 72 7.55 -1.50 43.65
N ILE A 73 8.44 -1.02 42.78
CA ILE A 73 8.05 -0.17 41.64
C ILE A 73 7.87 -1.05 40.40
N VAL A 74 6.70 -0.95 39.77
CA VAL A 74 6.42 -1.50 38.44
C VAL A 74 6.46 -0.35 37.46
N ASP A 75 7.47 -0.34 36.61
CA ASP A 75 7.75 0.75 35.70
C ASP A 75 7.25 0.43 34.29
N LEU A 76 6.22 1.17 33.87
CA LEU A 76 5.67 1.12 32.52
C LEU A 76 6.27 2.19 31.61
N SER A 77 7.14 3.06 32.15
CA SER A 77 7.81 4.06 31.33
C SER A 77 8.93 3.38 30.54
N VAL A 78 8.83 3.49 29.22
CA VAL A 78 9.69 2.78 28.25
C VAL A 78 11.06 3.47 28.13
N THR A 79 11.25 4.59 28.81
CA THR A 79 11.75 5.75 28.08
C THR A 79 12.93 6.40 28.79
N HIS A 80 13.20 6.02 30.06
CA HIS A 80 14.54 6.02 30.67
C HIS A 80 15.25 4.65 30.58
N LEU A 81 14.60 3.60 30.06
CA LEU A 81 15.19 2.26 29.89
C LEU A 81 16.28 2.18 28.80
N TYR A 82 16.28 3.13 27.87
CA TYR A 82 17.26 3.21 26.79
C TYR A 82 18.43 4.17 27.10
N ASN A 83 18.25 5.05 28.09
CA ASN A 83 19.32 5.92 28.57
C ASN A 83 20.27 5.16 29.50
N HIS A 84 21.55 5.50 29.43
CA HIS A 84 22.54 5.00 30.37
C HIS A 84 22.44 5.79 31.70
N GLU A 85 21.27 5.70 32.36
CA GLU A 85 21.06 6.32 33.67
C GLU A 85 21.62 5.43 34.80
N PHE A 86 22.22 6.09 35.78
CA PHE A 86 22.79 5.41 36.94
C PHE A 86 21.76 5.33 38.06
N LEU A 87 21.43 4.12 38.49
CA LEU A 87 20.62 3.89 39.69
C LEU A 87 21.52 3.61 40.90
N ASP A 88 21.33 4.37 41.98
CA ASP A 88 22.07 4.12 43.24
C ASP A 88 21.59 2.81 43.89
N PHE A 89 22.45 1.80 43.86
CA PHE A 89 22.18 0.49 44.45
C PHE A 89 21.92 0.54 45.97
N LYS A 90 22.30 1.61 46.67
CA LYS A 90 21.98 1.79 48.09
C LYS A 90 20.47 1.79 48.36
N LYS A 91 19.65 2.10 47.36
CA LYS A 91 18.18 2.09 47.48
C LYS A 91 17.59 0.69 47.65
N PHE A 92 18.30 -0.36 47.27
CA PHE A 92 17.84 -1.76 47.37
C PHE A 92 18.14 -2.43 48.72
N ARG A 93 18.64 -1.69 49.72
CA ARG A 93 19.03 -2.22 51.04
C ARG A 93 17.89 -2.80 51.88
N HIS A 94 16.63 -2.56 51.51
CA HIS A 94 15.43 -2.92 52.27
C HIS A 94 14.49 -3.86 51.49
N ASN A 95 15.06 -4.81 50.75
CA ASN A 95 14.36 -5.75 49.84
C ASN A 95 13.38 -5.07 48.86
N ILE A 96 13.72 -3.87 48.41
CA ILE A 96 12.89 -3.13 47.46
C ILE A 96 12.98 -3.79 46.08
N GLY A 97 11.84 -3.94 45.40
CA GLY A 97 11.75 -4.43 44.03
C GLY A 97 11.69 -3.30 43.00
N TYR A 98 12.31 -3.51 41.84
CA TYR A 98 12.16 -2.64 40.67
C TYR A 98 11.97 -3.52 39.43
N ILE A 99 10.79 -3.43 38.81
CA ILE A 99 10.39 -4.27 37.66
C ILE A 99 10.10 -3.35 36.48
N THR A 100 10.79 -3.59 35.37
CA THR A 100 10.55 -2.91 34.10
C THR A 100 9.60 -3.75 33.25
N THR A 101 8.48 -3.18 32.83
CA THR A 101 7.42 -3.90 32.13
C THR A 101 7.20 -3.27 30.76
N ASP A 102 7.68 -3.93 29.71
CA ASP A 102 7.30 -3.64 28.33
C ASP A 102 6.29 -4.70 27.86
N VAL A 103 5.00 -4.32 27.84
CA VAL A 103 3.90 -5.21 27.46
C VAL A 103 4.12 -5.79 26.05
N SER A 104 4.81 -5.07 25.16
CA SER A 104 5.09 -5.51 23.80
C SER A 104 6.10 -6.65 23.69
N GLN A 105 6.93 -6.85 24.73
CA GLN A 105 7.96 -7.89 24.79
C GLN A 105 7.49 -9.17 25.49
N TYR A 106 6.28 -9.19 26.07
CA TYR A 106 5.78 -10.40 26.73
C TYR A 106 5.48 -11.50 25.71
N PRO A 107 5.74 -12.77 26.06
CA PRO A 107 5.30 -13.89 25.25
C PRO A 107 3.78 -13.87 25.00
N PRO A 108 3.30 -14.30 23.83
CA PRO A 108 1.89 -14.22 23.45
C PRO A 108 0.91 -14.78 24.50
N ILE A 109 1.30 -15.83 25.22
CA ILE A 109 0.45 -16.46 26.24
C ILE A 109 0.05 -15.52 27.39
N TYR A 110 0.95 -14.62 27.80
CA TYR A 110 0.64 -13.64 28.85
C TYR A 110 -0.26 -12.51 28.31
N GLN A 111 -0.07 -12.12 27.05
CA GLN A 111 -0.91 -11.12 26.38
C GLN A 111 -2.34 -11.64 26.20
N THR A 112 -2.51 -12.87 25.74
CA THR A 112 -3.82 -13.51 25.58
C THR A 112 -4.54 -13.68 26.92
N THR A 113 -3.81 -14.05 27.98
CA THR A 113 -4.40 -14.20 29.32
C THR A 113 -4.86 -12.85 29.87
N ALA A 114 -4.03 -11.80 29.76
CA ALA A 114 -4.39 -10.45 30.19
C ALA A 114 -5.61 -9.91 29.42
N LEU A 115 -5.64 -10.11 28.09
CA LEU A 115 -6.78 -9.74 27.26
C LEU A 115 -8.07 -10.48 27.68
N SER A 116 -7.97 -11.77 28.00
CA SER A 116 -9.12 -12.57 28.43
C SER A 116 -9.73 -12.02 29.73
N ILE A 117 -8.89 -11.70 30.71
CA ILE A 117 -9.31 -11.08 31.98
C ILE A 117 -9.97 -9.73 31.74
N MET A 118 -9.39 -8.89 30.87
CA MET A 118 -9.97 -7.59 30.53
C MET A 118 -11.32 -7.73 29.83
N ILE A 119 -11.45 -8.67 28.89
CA ILE A 119 -12.70 -8.92 28.16
C ILE A 119 -13.79 -9.42 29.11
N GLU A 120 -13.47 -10.35 30.03
CA GLU A 120 -14.42 -10.80 31.06
C GLU A 120 -14.85 -9.65 31.98
N ALA A 121 -13.93 -8.84 32.46
CA ALA A 121 -14.25 -7.69 33.30
C ALA A 121 -15.10 -6.63 32.57
N ILE A 122 -14.89 -6.41 31.27
CA ILE A 122 -15.77 -5.56 30.44
C ILE A 122 -17.15 -6.21 30.29
N ALA A 123 -17.22 -7.51 29.99
CA ALA A 123 -18.47 -8.25 29.81
C ALA A 123 -19.31 -8.26 31.10
N ASN A 124 -18.66 -8.35 32.26
CA ASN A 124 -19.28 -8.31 33.58
C ASN A 124 -19.60 -6.88 34.07
N LYS A 125 -19.27 -5.85 33.27
CA LYS A 125 -19.43 -4.42 33.61
C LYS A 125 -18.66 -4.01 34.88
N GLU A 126 -17.55 -4.69 35.16
CA GLU A 126 -16.61 -4.31 36.21
C GLU A 126 -15.63 -3.23 35.73
N LEU A 127 -15.47 -3.08 34.40
CA LEU A 127 -14.68 -2.05 33.74
C LEU A 127 -15.55 -1.21 32.79
N ASP A 128 -15.66 0.08 33.07
CA ASP A 128 -16.29 1.06 32.18
C ASP A 128 -15.32 1.55 31.09
N LEU A 129 -15.87 1.93 29.94
CA LEU A 129 -15.09 2.52 28.85
C LEU A 129 -14.58 3.92 29.26
N PRO A 130 -13.31 4.25 28.97
CA PRO A 130 -12.82 5.61 29.17
C PRO A 130 -13.51 6.58 28.19
N PRO A 131 -13.56 7.89 28.47
CA PRO A 131 -14.11 8.88 27.56
C PRO A 131 -13.40 8.82 26.19
N ILE A 132 -14.15 8.83 25.09
CA ILE A 132 -13.60 8.76 23.73
C ILE A 132 -13.92 10.06 22.98
N LYS A 133 -12.90 10.68 22.39
CA LYS A 133 -13.06 11.84 21.49
C LYS A 133 -12.56 11.48 20.09
N VAL A 134 -13.41 11.62 19.08
CA VAL A 134 -13.18 11.14 17.70
C VAL A 134 -12.91 12.29 16.74
N TYR A 135 -11.95 12.13 15.82
CA TYR A 135 -11.60 13.07 14.75
C TYR A 135 -11.58 12.35 13.38
N PRO A 136 -12.12 12.92 12.28
CA PRO A 136 -11.95 12.38 10.93
C PRO A 136 -10.50 12.42 10.44
N VAL A 137 -10.09 11.53 9.51
CA VAL A 137 -8.74 11.52 8.92
C VAL A 137 -8.35 12.86 8.25
N GLY A 138 -9.33 13.57 7.67
CA GLY A 138 -9.11 14.91 7.12
C GLY A 138 -8.76 15.97 8.19
N GLN A 139 -9.06 15.69 9.46
CA GLN A 139 -8.76 16.52 10.64
C GLN A 139 -7.66 15.90 11.52
N LEU A 140 -6.80 15.04 10.94
CA LEU A 140 -5.68 14.42 11.67
C LEU A 140 -4.82 15.47 12.40
N ASN A 141 -4.62 16.64 11.78
CA ASN A 141 -3.85 17.73 12.36
C ASN A 141 -4.51 18.31 13.63
N ASP A 142 -5.84 18.44 13.66
CA ASP A 142 -6.59 18.97 14.81
C ASP A 142 -6.56 17.98 15.99
N ALA A 143 -6.60 16.68 15.68
CA ALA A 143 -6.48 15.62 16.67
C ALA A 143 -5.09 15.62 17.34
N LEU A 144 -4.02 15.73 16.54
CA LEU A 144 -2.65 15.81 17.01
C LEU A 144 -2.41 17.07 17.86
N ALA A 145 -2.99 18.22 17.47
CA ALA A 145 -2.92 19.45 18.25
C ALA A 145 -3.58 19.30 19.64
N PHE A 146 -4.74 18.63 19.72
CA PHE A 146 -5.45 18.41 20.97
C PHE A 146 -4.71 17.45 21.94
N ILE A 147 -3.92 16.50 21.43
CA ILE A 147 -3.01 15.67 22.26
C ILE A 147 -1.98 16.56 22.96
N GLY A 148 -1.41 17.52 22.22
CA GLY A 148 -0.37 18.43 22.69
C GLY A 148 -0.79 19.32 23.86
N GLU A 149 -2.07 19.67 23.96
CA GLU A 149 -2.60 20.48 25.08
C GLU A 149 -2.59 19.75 26.44
N ARG A 150 -2.40 18.42 26.47
CA ARG A 150 -2.41 17.56 27.68
C ARG A 150 -3.66 17.70 28.57
N LYS A 151 -4.73 18.30 28.05
CA LYS A 151 -6.04 18.48 28.71
C LYS A 151 -6.98 17.28 28.51
N HIS A 152 -6.70 16.42 27.53
CA HIS A 152 -7.59 15.31 27.22
C HIS A 152 -7.74 14.36 28.42
N ILE A 153 -8.96 13.87 28.60
CA ILE A 153 -9.32 12.80 29.52
C ILE A 153 -9.81 11.64 28.65
N GLY A 154 -9.27 10.44 28.86
CA GLY A 154 -9.62 9.26 28.08
C GLY A 154 -8.83 9.11 26.77
N LYS A 155 -9.46 8.59 25.71
CA LYS A 155 -8.81 8.17 24.46
C LYS A 155 -9.20 9.07 23.27
N LEU A 156 -8.23 9.36 22.42
CA LEU A 156 -8.42 10.05 21.15
C LEU A 156 -8.35 9.04 20.00
N ILE A 157 -9.29 9.13 19.06
CA ILE A 157 -9.41 8.18 17.94
C ILE A 157 -9.48 8.94 16.62
N ILE A 158 -8.68 8.52 15.63
CA ILE A 158 -8.76 8.98 14.24
C ILE A 158 -9.65 8.01 13.46
N ASP A 159 -10.70 8.54 12.85
CA ASP A 159 -11.66 7.79 12.04
C ASP A 159 -11.29 7.88 10.55
N TYR A 160 -10.80 6.77 10.00
CA TYR A 160 -10.36 6.64 8.61
C TYR A 160 -11.51 6.31 7.65
N ASP A 161 -12.69 5.97 8.16
CA ASP A 161 -13.74 5.34 7.37
C ASP A 161 -14.67 6.33 6.65
N GLN A 162 -14.42 7.64 6.78
CA GLN A 162 -15.23 8.69 6.15
C GLN A 162 -14.79 9.11 4.73
N ASP A 163 -13.60 8.76 4.21
CA ASP A 163 -13.18 9.18 2.86
C ASP A 163 -12.20 8.23 2.12
N ILE A 164 -12.74 7.25 1.38
CA ILE A 164 -11.98 6.16 0.72
C ILE A 164 -11.47 6.54 -0.70
N VAL A 165 -12.14 7.48 -1.38
CA VAL A 165 -11.94 7.71 -2.83
C VAL A 165 -10.76 8.65 -3.11
N THR A 166 -10.48 9.60 -2.22
CA THR A 166 -9.50 10.68 -2.45
C THR A 166 -8.04 10.20 -2.55
N PRO A 167 -7.57 9.22 -1.75
CA PRO A 167 -6.17 8.74 -1.83
C PRO A 167 -5.83 7.94 -3.09
N GLN A 168 -6.83 7.31 -3.74
CA GLN A 168 -6.62 6.45 -4.92
C GLN A 168 -6.51 7.22 -6.25
N LEU A 169 -6.83 8.52 -6.26
CA LEU A 169 -6.85 9.36 -7.47
C LEU A 169 -5.50 10.02 -7.82
N ILE A 170 -4.42 9.79 -7.06
CA ILE A 170 -3.21 10.66 -7.07
C ILE A 170 -1.93 10.05 -7.71
N LYS A 171 -1.91 8.82 -8.26
CA LYS A 171 -0.64 8.23 -8.79
C LYS A 171 -0.47 8.29 -10.33
N GLN A 172 0.55 9.02 -10.81
CA GLN A 172 1.10 8.91 -12.19
C GLN A 172 2.66 8.98 -12.28
N ASN A 173 3.18 8.08 -13.13
CA ASN A 173 4.34 8.08 -14.07
C ASN A 173 5.84 7.81 -13.68
N GLN A 174 6.53 7.12 -14.64
CA GLN A 174 7.83 6.42 -14.66
C GLN A 174 9.06 7.28 -15.09
N TYR A 175 10.30 6.91 -14.71
CA TYR A 175 11.55 7.53 -15.23
C TYR A 175 12.61 6.58 -15.82
N LYS A 176 13.14 6.94 -17.00
CA LYS A 176 14.32 6.37 -17.71
C LYS A 176 15.59 7.14 -17.34
N ILE A 177 16.76 6.47 -17.27
CA ILE A 177 18.08 7.11 -17.04
C ILE A 177 19.11 6.64 -18.08
N ILE A 178 19.81 7.58 -18.74
CA ILE A 178 21.10 7.40 -19.47
C ILE A 178 21.91 8.74 -19.47
N LYS A 179 23.20 8.81 -19.06
CA LYS A 179 24.45 8.79 -19.89
C LYS A 179 25.77 9.16 -19.15
N GLU A 180 26.88 9.10 -19.91
CA GLU A 180 28.28 8.68 -19.61
C GLU A 180 29.37 9.76 -19.88
N ASN A 181 29.02 11.05 -19.98
CA ASN A 181 30.01 12.13 -20.16
C ASN A 181 30.19 12.91 -18.85
N ASN A 182 31.44 13.12 -18.42
CA ASN A 182 31.78 13.86 -17.18
C ASN A 182 31.47 15.38 -17.25
N ASP A 183 31.00 15.89 -18.38
CA ASP A 183 30.51 17.26 -18.44
C ASP A 183 29.11 17.28 -17.84
N ILE A 184 28.95 17.98 -16.72
CA ILE A 184 27.61 18.31 -16.22
C ILE A 184 26.98 19.23 -17.27
N ASN A 185 26.10 18.69 -18.12
CA ASN A 185 25.39 19.45 -19.13
C ASN A 185 24.26 20.28 -18.48
N SER A 186 24.62 21.12 -17.51
CA SER A 186 23.68 21.88 -16.68
C SER A 186 23.93 23.38 -16.71
N ASP A 187 22.82 24.12 -16.68
CA ASP A 187 22.79 25.57 -16.77
C ASP A 187 22.78 26.20 -15.36
N ILE A 188 23.66 25.72 -14.46
CA ILE A 188 23.88 26.27 -13.12
C ILE A 188 24.82 27.48 -13.23
N LYS A 189 24.33 28.69 -12.98
CA LYS A 189 25.14 29.92 -12.98
C LYS A 189 25.38 30.44 -11.57
N CYS A 190 24.34 30.47 -10.74
CA CYS A 190 24.41 30.95 -9.36
C CYS A 190 23.89 29.90 -8.37
N LEU A 191 24.82 29.34 -7.59
CA LEU A 191 24.56 28.24 -6.66
C LEU A 191 24.53 28.74 -5.21
N LEU A 192 23.45 28.49 -4.50
CA LEU A 192 23.36 28.68 -3.05
C LEU A 192 23.45 27.33 -2.34
N ILE A 193 24.38 27.19 -1.40
CA ILE A 193 24.50 25.99 -0.56
C ILE A 193 24.31 26.34 0.91
N THR A 194 23.73 25.40 1.67
CA THR A 194 23.71 25.49 3.13
C THR A 194 24.63 24.47 3.78
N GLY A 195 25.43 24.91 4.73
CA GLY A 195 26.47 24.10 5.36
C GLY A 195 27.81 24.22 4.62
N GLN A 196 28.87 23.75 5.27
CA GLN A 196 30.25 23.95 4.79
C GLN A 196 31.14 22.69 4.88
N GLN A 197 30.57 21.53 5.23
CA GLN A 197 31.31 20.28 5.46
C GLN A 197 30.49 19.04 5.05
N GLY A 198 31.16 17.90 4.88
CA GLY A 198 30.51 16.64 4.55
C GLY A 198 29.99 16.62 3.11
N MET A 199 28.82 16.02 2.87
CA MET A 199 28.31 15.78 1.52
C MET A 199 28.12 17.05 0.69
N VAL A 200 27.74 18.18 1.31
CA VAL A 200 27.55 19.44 0.59
C VAL A 200 28.86 20.01 0.04
N LEU A 201 29.97 19.84 0.78
CA LEU A 201 31.29 20.29 0.36
C LEU A 201 31.82 19.41 -0.78
N GLU A 202 31.65 18.09 -0.68
CA GLU A 202 32.04 17.17 -1.75
C GLU A 202 31.22 17.40 -3.02
N THR A 203 29.92 17.69 -2.87
CA THR A 203 29.06 18.09 -3.99
C THR A 203 29.53 19.42 -4.61
N LEU A 204 29.87 20.42 -3.78
CA LEU A 204 30.41 21.69 -4.27
C LEU A 204 31.72 21.52 -5.04
N LYS A 205 32.70 20.77 -4.50
CA LYS A 205 33.97 20.50 -5.18
C LYS A 205 33.72 19.85 -6.54
N TRP A 206 32.87 18.83 -6.56
CA TRP A 206 32.50 18.15 -7.80
C TRP A 206 31.84 19.09 -8.81
N ILE A 207 30.92 19.97 -8.40
CA ILE A 207 30.33 20.98 -9.30
C ILE A 207 31.40 21.95 -9.81
N LEU A 208 32.29 22.45 -8.96
CA LEU A 208 33.36 23.39 -9.36
C LEU A 208 34.37 22.77 -10.33
N GLU A 209 34.59 21.46 -10.25
CA GLU A 209 35.51 20.71 -11.12
C GLU A 209 34.88 20.35 -12.47
N ASN A 210 33.56 20.13 -12.51
CA ASN A 210 32.86 19.55 -13.68
C ASN A 210 31.83 20.50 -14.34
N SER A 211 31.54 21.67 -13.75
CA SER A 211 30.70 22.72 -14.35
C SER A 211 31.54 23.85 -14.92
N ASN A 212 31.27 24.21 -16.17
CA ASN A 212 31.87 25.36 -16.85
C ASN A 212 30.96 26.61 -16.83
N THR A 213 29.75 26.51 -16.29
CA THR A 213 28.70 27.55 -16.34
C THR A 213 28.55 28.33 -15.04
N ILE A 214 29.08 27.79 -13.93
CA ILE A 214 29.01 28.41 -12.61
C ILE A 214 29.88 29.65 -12.51
N THR A 215 29.30 30.77 -12.08
CA THR A 215 30.00 32.05 -11.91
C THR A 215 30.03 32.50 -10.45
N ASP A 216 28.99 32.19 -9.68
CA ASP A 216 28.80 32.70 -8.33
C ASP A 216 28.29 31.60 -7.37
N VAL A 217 28.89 31.51 -6.19
CA VAL A 217 28.50 30.57 -5.13
C VAL A 217 28.22 31.32 -3.83
N ILE A 218 27.01 31.17 -3.31
CA ILE A 218 26.58 31.70 -2.01
C ILE A 218 26.61 30.57 -0.99
N ILE A 219 27.32 30.77 0.12
CA ILE A 219 27.48 29.77 1.17
C ILE A 219 26.87 30.33 2.45
N LEU A 220 25.78 29.70 2.90
CA LEU A 220 25.10 30.05 4.14
C LEU A 220 25.37 28.99 5.20
N THR A 221 25.87 29.41 6.35
CA THR A 221 26.10 28.51 7.48
C THR A 221 26.08 29.29 8.78
N LYS A 222 25.65 28.65 9.87
CA LYS A 222 25.62 29.28 11.20
C LYS A 222 27.01 29.54 11.79
N SER A 223 28.01 28.77 11.38
CA SER A 223 29.36 28.79 11.97
C SER A 223 30.32 29.63 11.13
N SER A 224 31.37 30.16 11.77
CA SER A 224 32.45 30.84 11.06
C SER A 224 33.11 29.91 10.03
N MET A 225 33.74 30.52 9.02
CA MET A 225 34.37 29.79 7.92
C MET A 225 35.42 28.80 8.45
N LYS A 226 35.29 27.53 8.06
CA LYS A 226 36.25 26.48 8.39
C LYS A 226 37.32 26.34 7.31
N TRP A 227 38.45 25.76 7.67
CA TRP A 227 39.63 25.68 6.80
C TRP A 227 39.34 24.95 5.47
N ASP A 228 38.53 23.89 5.48
CA ASP A 228 38.20 23.08 4.29
C ASP A 228 37.51 23.91 3.20
N ILE A 229 36.46 24.64 3.58
CA ILE A 229 35.71 25.50 2.65
C ILE A 229 36.57 26.71 2.25
N GLN A 230 37.35 27.29 3.18
CA GLN A 230 38.29 28.38 2.88
C GLN A 230 39.34 27.95 1.84
N ARG A 231 39.82 26.71 1.92
CA ARG A 231 40.75 26.11 0.96
C ARG A 231 40.08 25.95 -0.41
N THR A 232 38.87 25.37 -0.46
CA THR A 232 38.12 25.22 -1.71
C THR A 232 37.84 26.57 -2.38
N ILE A 233 37.44 27.59 -1.61
CA ILE A 233 37.28 28.97 -2.09
C ILE A 233 38.59 29.49 -2.67
N ASN A 234 39.70 29.37 -1.93
CA ASN A 234 41.00 29.88 -2.40
C ASN A 234 41.50 29.19 -3.67
N GLN A 235 41.16 27.92 -3.89
CA GLN A 235 41.52 27.18 -5.09
C GLN A 235 40.71 27.61 -6.33
N HIS A 236 39.48 28.09 -6.15
CA HIS A 236 38.55 28.36 -7.25
C HIS A 236 38.17 29.84 -7.42
N LYS A 237 38.60 30.73 -6.50
CA LYS A 237 38.29 32.17 -6.52
C LYS A 237 38.75 32.93 -7.78
N SER A 238 39.65 32.35 -8.57
CA SER A 238 40.07 32.91 -9.85
C SER A 238 39.06 32.68 -10.97
N LYS A 239 38.15 31.72 -10.81
CA LYS A 239 37.12 31.35 -11.80
C LYS A 239 35.70 31.66 -11.34
N VAL A 240 35.44 31.57 -10.03
CA VAL A 240 34.11 31.67 -9.43
C VAL A 240 34.14 32.66 -8.26
N ASN A 241 33.13 33.51 -8.15
CA ASN A 241 32.97 34.42 -7.02
C ASN A 241 32.30 33.68 -5.85
N PHE A 242 32.81 33.88 -4.63
CA PHE A 242 32.26 33.23 -3.43
C PHE A 242 31.76 34.27 -2.43
N TYR A 243 30.52 34.07 -1.96
CA TYR A 243 29.88 34.91 -0.97
C TYR A 243 29.55 34.07 0.26
N PHE A 244 30.40 34.15 1.28
CA PHE A 244 30.19 33.46 2.54
C PHE A 244 29.49 34.37 3.53
N LYS A 245 28.35 33.93 4.06
CA LYS A 245 27.62 34.65 5.12
C LYS A 245 27.34 33.71 6.29
N SER A 246 27.74 34.16 7.48
CA SER A 246 27.45 33.46 8.73
C SER A 246 26.05 33.86 9.17
N VAL A 247 25.07 32.98 8.98
CA VAL A 247 23.67 33.26 9.27
C VAL A 247 22.98 31.99 9.76
N ASP A 248 22.11 32.13 10.74
CA ASP A 248 21.21 31.05 11.12
C ASP A 248 20.07 30.98 10.13
N ILE A 249 20.09 29.95 9.28
CA ILE A 249 19.07 29.77 8.25
C ILE A 249 17.69 29.51 8.83
N GLY A 250 17.57 29.08 10.09
CA GLY A 250 16.29 28.92 10.77
C GLY A 250 15.60 30.25 11.10
N ASN A 251 16.34 31.35 11.16
CA ASN A 251 15.80 32.68 11.43
C ASN A 251 15.46 33.43 10.12
N SER A 252 14.17 33.59 9.86
CA SER A 252 13.66 34.28 8.66
C SER A 252 14.10 35.75 8.58
N SER A 253 14.08 36.49 9.69
CA SER A 253 14.46 37.92 9.67
C SER A 253 15.92 38.12 9.30
N ASP A 254 16.80 37.29 9.89
CA ASP A 254 18.24 37.36 9.66
C ASP A 254 18.58 36.93 8.23
N MET A 255 17.89 35.92 7.72
CA MET A 255 17.99 35.46 6.34
C MET A 255 17.56 36.56 5.36
N HIS A 256 16.42 37.21 5.56
CA HIS A 256 15.98 38.33 4.72
C HIS A 256 16.96 39.50 4.74
N GLN A 257 17.42 39.91 5.92
CA GLN A 257 18.40 40.98 6.06
C GLN A 257 19.72 40.63 5.36
N THR A 258 20.22 39.41 5.57
CA THR A 258 21.49 38.93 5.00
C THR A 258 21.42 38.90 3.47
N ILE A 259 20.32 38.41 2.90
CA ILE A 259 20.14 38.34 1.44
C ILE A 259 19.99 39.75 0.86
N ASN A 260 19.17 40.61 1.47
CA ASN A 260 19.02 42.00 1.01
C ASN A 260 20.37 42.75 1.06
N GLN A 261 21.11 42.61 2.15
CA GLN A 261 22.45 43.19 2.28
C GLN A 261 23.39 42.66 1.20
N LEU A 262 23.38 41.35 0.94
CA LEU A 262 24.24 40.71 -0.05
C LEU A 262 23.95 41.21 -1.48
N TYR A 263 22.68 41.39 -1.87
CA TYR A 263 22.31 41.98 -3.16
C TYR A 263 22.58 43.48 -3.24
N ASN A 264 22.45 44.22 -2.13
CA ASN A 264 22.78 45.65 -2.08
C ASN A 264 24.30 45.90 -2.18
N GLU A 265 25.11 45.08 -1.51
CA GLU A 265 26.58 45.16 -1.53
C GLU A 265 27.15 44.72 -2.89
N ASN A 266 26.48 43.82 -3.58
CA ASN A 266 26.99 43.17 -4.79
C ASN A 266 25.97 43.31 -5.94
N THR A 267 25.86 44.51 -6.50
CA THR A 267 24.88 44.83 -7.56
C THR A 267 25.03 44.04 -8.87
N LYS A 268 26.18 43.36 -9.05
CA LYS A 268 26.45 42.47 -10.19
C LYS A 268 26.11 41.00 -9.93
N LEU A 269 25.73 40.64 -8.71
CA LEU A 269 25.39 39.28 -8.34
C LEU A 269 24.12 38.82 -9.10
N PRO A 270 24.16 37.73 -9.86
CA PRO A 270 22.98 37.20 -10.52
C PRO A 270 21.93 36.67 -9.53
N PRO A 271 20.64 36.57 -9.94
CA PRO A 271 19.65 35.80 -9.21
C PRO A 271 20.11 34.35 -9.01
N VAL A 272 19.87 33.79 -7.82
CA VAL A 272 20.16 32.37 -7.57
C VAL A 272 19.31 31.51 -8.50
N ASP A 273 19.91 30.50 -9.13
CA ASP A 273 19.20 29.54 -9.97
C ASP A 273 19.22 28.11 -9.42
N SER A 274 20.12 27.83 -8.47
CA SER A 274 20.30 26.49 -7.92
C SER A 274 20.53 26.54 -6.41
N ILE A 275 19.82 25.71 -5.65
CA ILE A 275 19.90 25.62 -4.18
C ILE A 275 20.21 24.18 -3.77
N LEU A 276 21.25 23.99 -2.95
CA LEU A 276 21.57 22.72 -2.28
C LEU A 276 21.42 22.88 -0.77
N HIS A 277 20.34 22.33 -0.21
CA HIS A 277 20.06 22.43 1.21
C HIS A 277 20.35 21.12 1.95
N PHE A 278 21.63 20.97 2.35
CA PHE A 278 22.16 19.80 3.05
C PHE A 278 22.62 20.13 4.48
N ALA A 279 22.21 21.29 5.00
CA ALA A 279 22.48 21.62 6.39
C ALA A 279 21.70 20.66 7.29
N TYR A 280 22.37 20.21 8.35
CA TYR A 280 21.73 19.47 9.41
C TYR A 280 22.57 19.61 10.68
N LEU A 281 21.89 19.46 11.80
CA LEU A 281 22.50 19.20 13.09
C LEU A 281 22.20 17.74 13.45
N HIS A 282 23.23 17.00 13.87
CA HIS A 282 23.05 15.64 14.37
C HIS A 282 22.89 15.66 15.87
N THR A 283 21.78 15.11 16.35
CA THR A 283 21.53 14.91 17.79
C THR A 283 21.13 13.45 18.00
N GLU A 284 21.71 12.83 19.02
CA GLU A 284 21.31 11.52 19.51
C GLU A 284 20.83 11.74 20.94
N SER A 285 19.53 11.55 21.14
CA SER A 285 18.88 11.73 22.43
C SER A 285 17.78 10.69 22.52
N GLU A 286 17.65 10.00 23.65
CA GLU A 286 16.56 9.06 23.83
C GLU A 286 15.21 9.79 23.81
N PRO A 287 14.11 9.14 23.38
CA PRO A 287 12.84 9.81 23.10
C PRO A 287 12.30 10.72 24.21
N LEU A 288 12.60 10.45 25.49
CA LEU A 288 12.21 11.35 26.59
C LEU A 288 13.11 12.55 26.81
N GLU A 289 14.40 12.42 26.51
CA GLU A 289 15.40 13.44 26.82
C GLU A 289 15.49 14.52 25.74
N ILE A 290 14.79 14.30 24.63
CA ILE A 290 14.73 15.26 23.53
C ILE A 290 14.14 16.58 24.04
N THR A 291 14.95 17.63 24.04
CA THR A 291 14.51 18.97 24.45
C THR A 291 13.86 19.74 23.29
N TYR A 292 13.06 20.75 23.60
CA TYR A 292 12.56 21.67 22.58
C TYR A 292 13.72 22.36 21.85
N ASP A 293 14.80 22.72 22.55
CA ASP A 293 15.97 23.35 21.94
C ASP A 293 16.70 22.39 20.98
N GLU A 294 16.76 21.10 21.28
CA GLU A 294 17.29 20.07 20.37
C GLU A 294 16.38 19.87 19.15
N ILE A 295 15.06 19.75 19.35
CA ILE A 295 14.11 19.67 18.24
C ILE A 295 14.18 20.93 17.39
N SER A 296 14.10 22.11 18.02
CA SER A 296 14.17 23.42 17.37
C SER A 296 15.47 23.51 16.61
N SER A 297 16.63 23.27 17.23
CA SER A 297 17.91 23.40 16.52
C SER A 297 18.08 22.43 15.35
N VAL A 298 17.58 21.19 15.46
CA VAL A 298 17.57 20.23 14.34
C VAL A 298 16.63 20.71 13.24
N HIS A 299 15.40 21.12 13.59
CA HIS A 299 14.44 21.65 12.63
C HIS A 299 14.85 23.02 12.09
N ASP A 300 15.57 23.86 12.81
CA ASP A 300 16.04 25.17 12.38
C ASP A 300 17.06 24.99 11.26
N SER A 301 17.99 24.05 11.48
CA SER A 301 19.00 23.69 10.50
C SER A 301 18.46 22.93 9.28
N LYS A 302 17.29 22.31 9.41
CA LYS A 302 16.68 21.46 8.37
C LYS A 302 15.37 22.04 7.84
N THR A 303 14.32 21.98 8.63
CA THR A 303 12.95 22.38 8.29
C THR A 303 12.76 23.89 8.12
N MET A 304 13.09 24.71 9.12
CA MET A 304 12.91 26.16 9.03
C MET A 304 13.87 26.77 8.02
N GLY A 305 15.12 26.30 7.97
CA GLY A 305 16.07 26.65 6.91
C GLY A 305 15.52 26.41 5.51
N LEU A 306 14.90 25.24 5.29
CA LEU A 306 14.24 24.90 4.03
C LEU A 306 13.08 25.85 3.69
N ILE A 307 12.23 26.18 4.68
CA ILE A 307 11.09 27.10 4.52
C ILE A 307 11.58 28.50 4.17
N ASN A 308 12.55 29.03 4.93
CA ASN A 308 13.07 30.38 4.73
C ASN A 308 13.77 30.52 3.37
N LEU A 309 14.51 29.49 2.92
CA LEU A 309 15.08 29.47 1.57
C LEU A 309 14.02 29.49 0.48
N HIS A 310 12.89 28.83 0.71
CA HIS A 310 11.76 28.88 -0.20
C HIS A 310 11.13 30.26 -0.25
N GLU A 311 10.84 30.88 0.90
CA GLU A 311 10.26 32.23 0.97
C GLU A 311 11.16 33.27 0.29
N ILE A 312 12.47 33.23 0.57
CA ILE A 312 13.43 34.11 -0.07
C ILE A 312 13.46 33.90 -1.58
N SER A 313 13.46 32.65 -2.04
CA SER A 313 13.46 32.38 -3.49
C SER A 313 12.27 33.02 -4.20
N LEU A 314 11.15 33.19 -3.50
CA LEU A 314 9.95 33.85 -4.02
C LEU A 314 10.03 35.37 -3.92
N LEU A 315 10.40 35.91 -2.75
CA LEU A 315 10.50 37.37 -2.56
C LEU A 315 11.52 37.99 -3.50
N CYS A 316 12.63 37.31 -3.72
CA CYS A 316 13.68 37.75 -4.64
C CYS A 316 13.39 37.37 -6.10
N GLN A 317 12.26 36.72 -6.39
CA GLN A 317 11.83 36.29 -7.72
C GLN A 317 12.90 35.46 -8.47
N TRP A 318 13.56 34.56 -7.73
CA TRP A 318 14.58 33.68 -8.28
C TRP A 318 13.96 32.60 -9.16
N ASN A 319 14.48 32.45 -10.38
CA ASN A 319 14.08 31.38 -11.28
C ASN A 319 14.89 30.10 -10.97
N ILE A 320 14.50 29.41 -9.89
CA ILE A 320 15.21 28.22 -9.43
C ILE A 320 14.97 27.04 -10.38
N LYS A 321 16.05 26.58 -11.01
CA LYS A 321 16.12 25.39 -11.87
C LYS A 321 16.37 24.12 -11.07
N HIS A 322 17.14 24.21 -9.98
CA HIS A 322 17.45 23.06 -9.15
C HIS A 322 17.30 23.43 -7.67
N PHE A 323 16.42 22.73 -6.95
CA PHE A 323 16.30 22.87 -5.50
C PHE A 323 16.47 21.48 -4.88
N ILE A 324 17.68 21.13 -4.49
CA ILE A 324 18.01 19.77 -4.03
C ILE A 324 18.19 19.79 -2.52
N ILE A 325 17.45 18.92 -1.84
CA ILE A 325 17.48 18.77 -0.38
C ILE A 325 17.93 17.36 -0.02
N SER A 326 18.52 17.15 1.15
CA SER A 326 18.95 15.82 1.59
C SER A 326 18.33 15.37 2.90
N SER A 327 17.81 14.14 2.89
CA SER A 327 17.24 13.43 4.02
C SER A 327 17.92 12.06 4.23
N SER A 328 17.37 11.20 5.09
CA SER A 328 18.05 9.98 5.54
C SER A 328 17.18 8.72 5.46
N ALA A 329 17.79 7.61 5.06
CA ALA A 329 17.15 6.29 4.99
C ALA A 329 16.73 5.74 6.36
N LEU A 330 17.22 6.31 7.46
CA LEU A 330 16.77 5.99 8.81
C LEU A 330 15.29 6.35 9.06
N VAL A 331 14.68 7.16 8.19
CA VAL A 331 13.21 7.34 8.19
C VAL A 331 12.48 6.00 7.98
N PHE A 332 13.07 5.05 7.24
CA PHE A 332 12.47 3.74 6.95
C PHE A 332 12.81 2.65 7.97
N SER A 333 13.90 2.82 8.71
CA SER A 333 14.31 1.93 9.80
C SER A 333 14.69 2.80 10.99
N PRO A 334 13.70 3.37 11.68
CA PRO A 334 13.95 4.37 12.70
C PRO A 334 14.69 3.76 13.89
N THR A 335 15.70 4.48 14.36
CA THR A 335 16.38 4.19 15.63
C THR A 335 15.81 5.07 16.72
N PHE A 336 15.52 4.49 17.88
CA PHE A 336 14.82 5.18 18.98
C PHE A 336 15.54 6.45 19.45
N ASN A 337 16.87 6.46 19.45
CA ASN A 337 17.69 7.58 19.92
C ASN A 337 17.88 8.73 18.92
N GLN A 338 17.17 8.75 17.79
CA GLN A 338 17.33 9.78 16.74
C GLN A 338 16.01 10.42 16.32
N CYS A 339 14.99 10.46 17.19
CA CYS A 339 13.65 10.93 16.80
C CYS A 339 13.63 12.39 16.29
N ALA A 340 14.39 13.31 16.88
CA ALA A 340 14.46 14.69 16.40
C ALA A 340 14.99 14.75 14.96
N TYR A 341 16.07 14.03 14.68
CA TYR A 341 16.66 13.91 13.35
C TYR A 341 15.69 13.22 12.36
N ILE A 342 15.09 12.09 12.75
CA ILE A 342 14.11 11.36 11.91
C ILE A 342 12.91 12.25 11.60
N SER A 343 12.38 12.97 12.59
CA SER A 343 11.23 13.88 12.42
C SER A 343 11.53 15.02 11.43
N ALA A 344 12.71 15.63 11.50
CA ALA A 344 13.11 16.67 10.55
C ALA A 344 13.32 16.12 9.13
N ASN A 345 13.82 14.89 9.00
CA ASN A 345 13.95 14.23 7.69
C ASN A 345 12.60 13.84 7.08
N MET A 346 11.59 13.49 7.89
CA MET A 346 10.22 13.24 7.41
C MET A 346 9.56 14.51 6.83
N VAL A 347 9.94 15.70 7.32
CA VAL A 347 9.46 16.97 6.74
C VAL A 347 9.94 17.14 5.30
N TYR A 348 11.16 16.71 4.98
CA TYR A 348 11.74 16.88 3.64
C TYR A 348 10.98 16.10 2.58
N ASP A 349 10.50 14.89 2.92
CA ASP A 349 9.68 14.07 2.04
C ASP A 349 8.36 14.72 1.66
N SER A 350 7.80 15.50 2.58
CA SER A 350 6.54 16.22 2.38
C SER A 350 6.78 17.57 1.70
N PHE A 351 7.85 18.27 2.08
CA PHE A 351 8.21 19.58 1.53
C PHE A 351 8.59 19.50 0.05
N SER A 352 9.33 18.46 -0.38
CA SER A 352 9.70 18.29 -1.79
C SER A 352 8.47 18.19 -2.69
N LYS A 353 7.46 17.45 -2.25
CA LYS A 353 6.15 17.34 -2.92
C LYS A 353 5.38 18.65 -2.88
N TYR A 354 5.39 19.36 -1.75
CA TYR A 354 4.76 20.68 -1.62
C TYR A 354 5.36 21.69 -2.60
N ARG A 355 6.69 21.87 -2.62
CA ARG A 355 7.34 22.83 -3.51
C ARG A 355 7.12 22.50 -4.99
N ARG A 356 7.16 21.22 -5.38
CA ARG A 356 6.80 20.80 -6.76
C ARG A 356 5.34 21.05 -7.11
N SER A 357 4.42 20.95 -6.16
CA SER A 357 3.01 21.27 -6.40
C SER A 357 2.79 22.76 -6.73
N LEU A 358 3.69 23.65 -6.30
CA LEU A 358 3.71 25.06 -6.68
C LEU A 358 4.33 25.30 -8.07
N GLY A 359 4.67 24.23 -8.81
CA GLY A 359 5.38 24.31 -10.08
C GLY A 359 6.85 24.70 -9.95
N LEU A 360 7.37 24.76 -8.72
CA LEU A 360 8.77 25.09 -8.41
C LEU A 360 9.59 23.81 -8.27
N GLU A 361 10.80 23.81 -8.79
CA GLU A 361 11.67 22.64 -8.71
C GLU A 361 12.00 22.28 -7.26
N CYS A 362 12.00 20.98 -6.95
CA CYS A 362 12.48 20.43 -5.68
C CYS A 362 12.73 18.91 -5.74
N THR A 363 13.89 18.43 -5.32
CA THR A 363 14.22 17.00 -5.27
C THR A 363 14.86 16.64 -3.94
N ASN A 364 14.28 15.66 -3.24
CA ASN A 364 14.80 15.14 -1.97
C ASN A 364 15.64 13.87 -2.22
N LEU A 365 16.89 13.91 -1.77
CA LEU A 365 17.82 12.79 -1.80
C LEU A 365 17.86 12.11 -0.44
N ILE A 366 17.39 10.87 -0.36
CA ILE A 366 17.35 10.07 0.86
C ILE A 366 18.63 9.24 0.95
N PHE A 367 19.59 9.67 1.79
CA PHE A 367 20.88 9.01 1.93
C PHE A 367 20.87 7.88 2.95
N GLY A 368 21.45 6.74 2.57
CA GLY A 368 21.80 5.66 3.51
C GLY A 368 23.14 5.85 4.20
N ALA A 369 23.75 4.75 4.63
CA ALA A 369 25.09 4.79 5.21
C ALA A 369 26.11 5.29 4.17
N LEU A 370 26.80 6.40 4.45
CA LEU A 370 27.78 7.01 3.53
C LEU A 370 29.21 6.56 3.85
N GLN A 371 29.96 6.11 2.83
CA GLN A 371 31.36 5.72 2.93
C GLN A 371 32.28 6.87 2.51
N GLY A 372 33.31 7.18 3.30
CA GLY A 372 34.38 8.14 2.92
C GLY A 372 34.15 9.61 3.33
N ALA A 373 32.92 10.04 3.61
CA ALA A 373 32.61 11.39 4.10
C ALA A 373 31.30 11.40 4.91
N GLY A 374 31.14 12.40 5.78
CA GLY A 374 29.95 12.56 6.64
C GLY A 374 30.09 11.93 8.03
N TYR A 375 28.97 11.86 8.77
CA TYR A 375 28.94 11.41 10.17
C TYR A 375 29.31 9.92 10.32
N VAL A 376 28.79 9.07 9.43
CA VAL A 376 28.97 7.60 9.47
C VAL A 376 30.42 7.18 9.24
N SER A 377 31.14 7.84 8.32
CA SER A 377 32.55 7.50 8.04
C SER A 377 33.52 7.87 9.17
N ARG A 378 33.10 8.75 10.10
CA ARG A 378 33.89 9.17 11.26
C ARG A 378 33.67 8.30 12.50
N LYS A 379 32.64 7.44 12.52
CA LYS A 379 32.31 6.54 13.64
C LYS A 379 32.11 5.10 13.16
N LYS A 380 33.13 4.26 13.32
CA LYS A 380 33.10 2.83 12.92
C LYS A 380 31.94 2.05 13.55
N SER A 381 31.55 2.36 14.79
CA SER A 381 30.42 1.71 15.49
C SER A 381 29.07 1.95 14.80
N VAL A 382 28.82 3.17 14.34
CA VAL A 382 27.60 3.55 13.60
C VAL A 382 27.56 2.85 12.24
N GLN A 383 28.69 2.79 11.54
CA GLN A 383 28.79 2.07 10.27
C GLN A 383 28.52 0.57 10.43
N SER A 384 29.05 -0.05 11.49
CA SER A 384 28.78 -1.45 11.81
C SER A 384 27.32 -1.69 12.19
N SER A 385 26.70 -0.82 13.01
CA SER A 385 25.29 -0.93 13.41
C SER A 385 24.33 -0.85 12.21
N LEU A 386 24.52 0.14 11.33
CA LEU A 386 23.72 0.29 10.11
C LEU A 386 23.87 -0.91 9.16
N SER A 387 25.09 -1.47 9.06
CA SER A 387 25.34 -2.66 8.24
C SER A 387 24.61 -3.90 8.79
N HIS A 388 24.46 -4.03 10.12
CA HIS A 388 23.68 -5.10 10.74
C HIS A 388 22.17 -4.93 10.52
N MET A 389 21.68 -3.69 10.43
CA MET A 389 20.30 -3.37 10.04
C MET A 389 20.04 -3.53 8.54
N GLY A 390 21.02 -4.04 7.78
CA GLY A 390 20.91 -4.25 6.34
C GLY A 390 21.10 -2.99 5.50
N MET A 391 21.55 -1.87 6.08
CA MET A 391 21.95 -0.66 5.33
C MET A 391 23.45 -0.68 5.06
N LEU A 392 23.84 -1.03 3.84
CA LEU A 392 25.24 -1.16 3.46
C LEU A 392 25.85 0.21 3.09
N PRO A 393 27.12 0.46 3.43
CA PRO A 393 27.81 1.70 3.06
C PRO A 393 27.80 1.94 1.55
N THR A 394 27.47 3.16 1.14
CA THR A 394 27.38 3.62 -0.24
C THR A 394 28.51 4.61 -0.53
N ASN A 395 29.20 4.42 -1.64
CA ASN A 395 30.32 5.27 -2.06
C ASN A 395 29.81 6.62 -2.59
N ILE A 396 30.47 7.71 -2.18
CA ILE A 396 30.18 9.10 -2.58
C ILE A 396 30.11 9.26 -4.10
N SER A 397 30.96 8.57 -4.87
CA SER A 397 30.95 8.68 -6.34
C SER A 397 29.58 8.34 -6.96
N LYS A 398 28.85 7.38 -6.36
CA LYS A 398 27.49 7.02 -6.83
C LYS A 398 26.46 8.11 -6.53
N ILE A 399 26.65 8.81 -5.42
CA ILE A 399 25.78 9.92 -5.01
C ILE A 399 26.02 11.11 -5.93
N LEU A 400 27.28 11.44 -6.18
CA LEU A 400 27.66 12.50 -7.13
C LEU A 400 27.11 12.19 -8.53
N GLY A 401 27.23 10.95 -9.01
CA GLY A 401 26.60 10.54 -10.28
C GLY A 401 25.07 10.65 -10.28
N THR A 402 24.40 10.50 -9.12
CA THR A 402 22.95 10.71 -9.05
C THR A 402 22.59 12.19 -9.09
N ILE A 403 23.37 13.04 -8.41
CA ILE A 403 23.23 14.50 -8.48
C ILE A 403 23.47 14.97 -9.91
N ASP A 404 24.47 14.42 -10.59
CA ASP A 404 24.74 14.69 -12.00
C ASP A 404 23.53 14.38 -12.89
N LEU A 405 22.91 13.22 -12.70
CA LEU A 405 21.68 12.86 -13.42
C LEU A 405 20.54 13.83 -13.13
N ILE A 406 20.36 14.31 -11.89
CA ILE A 406 19.30 15.26 -11.53
C ILE A 406 19.57 16.63 -12.16
N VAL A 407 20.83 17.03 -12.21
CA VAL A 407 21.26 18.35 -12.67
C VAL A 407 21.36 18.39 -14.21
N SER A 408 21.67 17.28 -14.86
CA SER A 408 21.75 17.16 -16.33
C SER A 408 20.42 16.85 -17.02
N ASN A 409 19.45 16.22 -16.34
CA ASN A 409 18.11 16.03 -16.90
C ASN A 409 17.25 17.27 -16.63
N ASN A 410 16.92 18.01 -17.68
CA ASN A 410 15.90 19.07 -17.63
C ASN A 410 14.45 18.54 -17.64
N ASN A 411 14.25 17.22 -17.63
CA ASN A 411 12.92 16.63 -17.62
C ASN A 411 12.38 16.62 -16.18
N LYS A 412 11.25 17.31 -15.96
CA LYS A 412 10.44 17.43 -14.71
C LYS A 412 9.92 16.13 -14.10
N ASP A 413 10.40 15.06 -14.69
CA ASP A 413 9.88 13.75 -14.58
C ASP A 413 10.55 13.15 -13.32
N ILE A 414 11.87 12.97 -13.22
CA ILE A 414 12.57 12.39 -12.02
C ILE A 414 11.84 12.64 -10.67
N GLY A 415 11.34 11.59 -10.01
CA GLY A 415 10.46 11.69 -8.83
C GLY A 415 10.98 12.58 -7.68
N THR A 416 10.08 13.01 -6.79
CA THR A 416 10.40 13.99 -5.73
C THR A 416 11.32 13.45 -4.64
N ASN A 417 11.28 12.14 -4.36
CA ASN A 417 12.04 11.49 -3.29
C ASN A 417 12.84 10.32 -3.88
N LEU A 418 14.17 10.37 -3.79
CA LEU A 418 15.07 9.40 -4.38
C LEU A 418 15.94 8.75 -3.30
N ILE A 419 15.82 7.44 -3.14
CA ILE A 419 16.63 6.67 -2.17
C ILE A 419 17.97 6.31 -2.81
N ILE A 420 19.06 6.76 -2.19
CA ILE A 420 20.42 6.50 -2.65
C ILE A 420 21.16 5.74 -1.54
N SER A 421 20.92 4.43 -1.49
CA SER A 421 21.53 3.52 -0.52
C SER A 421 21.64 2.10 -1.06
N LYS A 422 22.68 1.37 -0.65
CA LYS A 422 22.81 -0.07 -0.84
C LYS A 422 22.16 -0.80 0.34
N TYR A 423 21.39 -1.86 0.08
CA TYR A 423 20.72 -2.65 1.11
C TYR A 423 21.09 -4.14 1.04
N ASN A 424 21.03 -4.82 2.19
CA ASN A 424 21.02 -6.28 2.32
C ASN A 424 19.62 -6.71 2.78
N PHE A 425 18.82 -7.22 1.85
CA PHE A 425 17.42 -7.56 2.09
C PHE A 425 17.23 -8.79 2.99
N GLU A 426 18.19 -9.73 3.01
CA GLU A 426 18.13 -10.88 3.92
C GLU A 426 18.28 -10.46 5.39
N ALA A 427 19.12 -9.44 5.64
CA ALA A 427 19.28 -8.88 6.98
C ALA A 427 18.05 -8.06 7.41
N LEU A 428 17.42 -7.33 6.47
CA LEU A 428 16.17 -6.58 6.69
C LEU A 428 14.99 -7.52 6.99
N LYS A 429 14.87 -8.66 6.30
CA LYS A 429 13.81 -9.67 6.53
C LYS A 429 13.77 -10.22 7.96
N ARG A 430 14.90 -10.23 8.68
CA ARG A 430 14.99 -10.71 10.08
C ARG A 430 14.42 -9.75 11.12
N ILE A 431 14.15 -8.49 10.74
CA ILE A 431 13.65 -7.44 11.64
C ILE A 431 12.10 -7.41 11.69
N GLY A 432 11.44 -8.33 10.97
CA GLY A 432 10.01 -8.65 11.09
C GLY A 432 9.10 -8.07 9.99
N GLU A 433 7.84 -8.52 9.99
CA GLU A 433 6.78 -8.21 9.00
C GLU A 433 6.38 -6.72 8.90
N LYS A 434 7.02 -5.80 9.64
CA LYS A 434 6.76 -4.35 9.57
C LYS A 434 7.58 -3.60 8.51
N LEU A 435 8.37 -4.31 7.71
CA LEU A 435 9.12 -3.75 6.57
C LEU A 435 8.40 -3.91 5.23
N ILE A 436 7.05 -4.00 5.24
CA ILE A 436 6.20 -4.17 4.04
C ILE A 436 6.44 -3.10 2.97
N GLN A 437 6.96 -1.92 3.32
CA GLN A 437 7.28 -0.87 2.35
C GLN A 437 8.61 -1.07 1.60
N LEU A 438 9.55 -1.89 2.08
CA LEU A 438 10.86 -2.07 1.43
C LEU A 438 10.83 -3.12 0.31
N ASP A 439 10.03 -4.18 0.44
CA ASP A 439 9.78 -5.15 -0.64
C ASP A 439 9.13 -4.47 -1.86
N TYR A 440 8.36 -3.39 -1.64
CA TYR A 440 7.68 -2.64 -2.70
C TYR A 440 8.64 -1.84 -3.60
N TYR A 441 9.73 -1.29 -3.06
CA TYR A 441 10.67 -0.47 -3.84
C TYR A 441 11.74 -1.28 -4.58
N MET A 442 11.99 -2.53 -4.19
CA MET A 442 13.18 -3.29 -4.63
C MET A 442 12.89 -4.53 -5.49
N ASN A 443 11.63 -5.00 -5.56
CA ASN A 443 11.24 -6.12 -6.42
C ASN A 443 11.26 -5.82 -7.94
N GLN A 444 11.75 -4.65 -8.38
CA GLN A 444 12.07 -4.41 -9.79
C GLN A 444 13.50 -4.85 -10.19
N PHE A 445 14.39 -5.21 -9.26
CA PHE A 445 15.80 -5.53 -9.58
C PHE A 445 16.20 -7.01 -9.46
N GLU A 446 15.38 -7.88 -8.86
CA GLU A 446 15.69 -9.33 -8.72
C GLU A 446 14.96 -10.23 -9.73
N SER A 447 14.64 -9.71 -10.93
CA SER A 447 14.14 -10.54 -12.02
C SER A 447 15.20 -10.78 -13.10
N ASN A 448 16.45 -11.08 -12.73
CA ASN A 448 17.39 -11.68 -13.68
C ASN A 448 18.47 -12.54 -13.01
N ASN A 449 18.54 -13.78 -13.51
CA ASN A 449 19.60 -14.77 -13.44
C ASN A 449 19.62 -15.72 -12.23
N ASN A 450 19.20 -16.97 -12.47
CA ASN A 450 20.14 -18.09 -12.51
C ASN A 450 19.53 -19.34 -13.17
N THR A 451 19.55 -19.38 -14.50
CA THR A 451 19.67 -20.64 -15.24
C THR A 451 21.15 -20.92 -15.47
N ILE A 452 21.71 -21.87 -14.73
CA ILE A 452 23.08 -22.35 -14.88
C ILE A 452 23.23 -23.00 -16.26
N LYS A 453 24.01 -22.37 -17.16
CA LYS A 453 24.55 -23.03 -18.36
C LYS A 453 26.08 -23.10 -18.28
N SER A 454 26.56 -24.32 -18.54
CA SER A 454 27.86 -24.75 -19.05
C SER A 454 29.17 -24.39 -18.32
N GLN A 455 30.01 -25.43 -18.23
CA GLN A 455 31.39 -25.60 -17.73
C GLN A 455 32.32 -24.39 -17.57
N ASP A 456 32.16 -23.29 -18.31
CA ASP A 456 33.02 -22.10 -18.21
C ASP A 456 32.79 -21.31 -16.90
N SER A 457 31.55 -21.29 -16.38
CA SER A 457 31.25 -20.51 -15.16
C SER A 457 31.92 -21.04 -13.87
N ILE A 458 32.17 -22.35 -13.78
CA ILE A 458 32.84 -22.94 -12.61
C ILE A 458 34.33 -22.58 -12.64
N ARG A 459 34.95 -22.63 -13.81
CA ARG A 459 36.37 -22.29 -14.00
C ARG A 459 36.60 -20.82 -13.64
N ASP A 460 35.81 -19.92 -14.21
CA ASP A 460 35.98 -18.48 -14.02
C ASP A 460 35.74 -18.06 -12.57
N LYS A 461 34.70 -18.60 -11.92
CA LYS A 461 34.44 -18.34 -10.48
C LYS A 461 35.55 -18.85 -9.57
N THR A 462 36.08 -20.05 -9.86
CA THR A 462 37.17 -20.64 -9.07
C THR A 462 38.45 -19.82 -9.21
N ILE A 463 38.78 -19.39 -10.44
CA ILE A 463 39.97 -18.56 -10.72
C ILE A 463 39.83 -17.16 -10.11
N ALA A 464 38.67 -16.51 -10.26
CA ALA A 464 38.43 -15.18 -9.67
C ALA A 464 38.56 -15.20 -8.15
N THR A 465 38.02 -16.25 -7.49
CA THR A 465 38.10 -16.36 -6.04
C THR A 465 39.53 -16.64 -5.56
N ILE A 466 40.30 -17.48 -6.26
CA ILE A 466 41.72 -17.70 -5.93
C ILE A 466 42.53 -16.42 -6.16
N SER A 467 42.28 -15.70 -7.26
CA SER A 467 42.89 -14.41 -7.60
C SER A 467 42.66 -13.37 -6.49
N ASP A 468 41.42 -13.25 -6.02
CA ASP A 468 41.04 -12.31 -4.95
C ASP A 468 41.67 -12.69 -3.61
N LEU A 469 41.57 -13.96 -3.21
CA LEU A 469 42.12 -14.41 -1.92
C LEU A 469 43.65 -14.33 -1.89
N LEU A 470 44.33 -14.58 -3.01
CA LEU A 470 45.79 -14.44 -3.12
C LEU A 470 46.25 -13.01 -3.40
N SER A 471 45.33 -12.12 -3.78
CA SER A 471 45.63 -10.78 -4.29
C SER A 471 46.61 -10.79 -5.48
N ILE A 472 46.52 -11.82 -6.34
CA ILE A 472 47.33 -11.97 -7.55
C ILE A 472 46.40 -11.91 -8.75
N SER A 473 46.69 -11.02 -9.71
CA SER A 473 45.94 -10.95 -10.97
C SER A 473 45.78 -12.31 -11.63
N ALA A 474 44.56 -12.68 -12.01
CA ALA A 474 44.23 -13.96 -12.65
C ALA A 474 45.17 -14.32 -13.81
N SER A 475 45.59 -13.34 -14.63
CA SER A 475 46.54 -13.54 -15.75
C SER A 475 47.94 -14.03 -15.34
N LYS A 476 48.32 -13.94 -14.07
CA LYS A 476 49.61 -14.38 -13.52
C LYS A 476 49.53 -15.72 -12.79
N LEU A 477 48.34 -16.31 -12.64
CA LEU A 477 48.16 -17.61 -12.01
C LEU A 477 48.54 -18.72 -13.00
N ASN A 478 49.39 -19.63 -12.55
CA ASN A 478 49.70 -20.86 -13.27
C ASN A 478 48.68 -21.94 -12.88
N TYR A 479 47.88 -22.37 -13.86
CA TYR A 479 46.74 -23.25 -13.62
C TYR A 479 47.09 -24.74 -13.60
N SER A 480 48.15 -25.15 -14.29
CA SER A 480 48.41 -26.54 -14.64
C SER A 480 49.70 -27.12 -14.07
N SER A 481 50.69 -26.30 -13.70
CA SER A 481 52.00 -26.80 -13.25
C SER A 481 52.37 -26.48 -11.80
N MET A 482 51.78 -25.46 -11.16
CA MET A 482 52.01 -25.15 -9.75
C MET A 482 50.86 -25.65 -8.87
N LYS A 483 51.19 -26.27 -7.73
CA LYS A 483 50.20 -26.68 -6.74
C LYS A 483 49.81 -25.49 -5.88
N LEU A 484 48.61 -25.53 -5.28
CA LEU A 484 48.12 -24.40 -4.51
C LEU A 484 49.05 -24.03 -3.33
N LYS A 485 49.68 -25.02 -2.69
CA LYS A 485 50.68 -24.79 -1.63
C LYS A 485 51.95 -24.05 -2.10
N ASP A 486 52.31 -24.19 -3.38
CA ASP A 486 53.53 -23.60 -3.94
C ASP A 486 53.38 -22.07 -4.11
N TYR A 487 52.16 -21.53 -3.91
CA TYR A 487 51.87 -20.09 -3.82
C TYR A 487 52.07 -19.50 -2.40
N GLY A 488 52.51 -20.29 -1.42
CA GLY A 488 52.75 -19.82 -0.05
C GLY A 488 51.47 -19.60 0.78
N VAL A 489 50.36 -20.25 0.41
CA VAL A 489 49.08 -20.19 1.13
C VAL A 489 49.17 -20.82 2.52
N ASP A 490 48.60 -20.14 3.51
CA ASP A 490 48.55 -20.63 4.89
C ASP A 490 47.35 -21.57 5.14
N SER A 491 47.29 -22.14 6.34
CA SER A 491 46.20 -23.06 6.70
C SER A 491 44.83 -22.38 6.78
N LEU A 492 44.79 -21.07 7.06
CA LEU A 492 43.55 -20.30 7.16
C LEU A 492 42.93 -20.07 5.78
N PHE A 493 43.75 -19.70 4.80
CA PHE A 493 43.36 -19.59 3.40
C PHE A 493 42.73 -20.89 2.91
N MET A 494 43.35 -22.03 3.23
CA MET A 494 42.87 -23.34 2.75
C MET A 494 41.50 -23.71 3.35
N VAL A 495 41.25 -23.35 4.60
CA VAL A 495 39.94 -23.54 5.25
C VAL A 495 38.91 -22.60 4.64
N GLN A 496 39.25 -21.33 4.42
CA GLN A 496 38.34 -20.35 3.81
C GLN A 496 37.97 -20.74 2.39
N PHE A 497 38.94 -21.17 1.59
CA PHE A 497 38.70 -21.58 0.21
C PHE A 497 37.87 -22.87 0.12
N LYS A 498 38.12 -23.86 0.99
CA LYS A 498 37.27 -25.05 1.11
C LYS A 498 35.82 -24.68 1.47
N ASN A 499 35.63 -23.85 2.48
CA ASN A 499 34.29 -23.43 2.93
C ASN A 499 33.55 -22.65 1.84
N TRP A 500 34.27 -21.85 1.05
CA TRP A 500 33.69 -21.17 -0.11
C TRP A 500 33.22 -22.17 -1.17
N ILE A 501 34.05 -23.16 -1.57
CA ILE A 501 33.64 -24.20 -2.55
C ILE A 501 32.37 -24.91 -2.07
N GLU A 502 32.29 -25.28 -0.79
CA GLU A 502 31.13 -26.00 -0.24
C GLU A 502 29.86 -25.14 -0.18
N LYS A 503 30.01 -23.83 0.11
CA LYS A 503 28.90 -22.88 0.16
C LYS A 503 28.40 -22.50 -1.23
N GLU A 504 29.31 -22.24 -2.17
CA GLU A 504 28.99 -21.82 -3.54
C GLU A 504 28.31 -22.93 -4.33
N PHE A 505 28.78 -24.18 -4.19
CA PHE A 505 28.23 -25.34 -4.90
C PHE A 505 27.26 -26.18 -4.06
N GLN A 506 26.89 -25.71 -2.87
CA GLN A 506 25.91 -26.30 -1.95
C GLN A 506 26.10 -27.81 -1.68
N LYS A 507 27.35 -28.27 -1.59
CA LYS A 507 27.67 -29.68 -1.31
C LYS A 507 28.83 -29.78 -0.31
N PRO A 508 28.64 -30.45 0.84
CA PRO A 508 29.71 -30.60 1.83
C PRO A 508 30.73 -31.66 1.39
N ASN A 509 31.98 -31.51 1.81
CA ASN A 509 33.11 -32.41 1.59
C ASN A 509 33.44 -32.72 0.12
N ILE A 510 33.30 -31.73 -0.77
CA ILE A 510 33.69 -31.88 -2.19
C ILE A 510 35.19 -32.19 -2.34
N ILE A 511 36.03 -31.55 -1.54
CA ILE A 511 37.49 -31.69 -1.59
C ILE A 511 38.08 -31.52 -0.18
N SER A 512 39.05 -32.35 0.18
CA SER A 512 39.75 -32.25 1.46
C SER A 512 40.87 -31.21 1.43
N ILE A 513 41.27 -30.70 2.60
CA ILE A 513 42.36 -29.71 2.72
C ILE A 513 43.68 -30.27 2.18
N SER A 514 43.99 -31.55 2.41
CA SER A 514 45.20 -32.20 1.90
C SER A 514 45.19 -32.35 0.38
N GLN A 515 44.02 -32.53 -0.24
CA GLN A 515 43.85 -32.55 -1.69
C GLN A 515 43.99 -31.14 -2.28
N LEU A 516 43.36 -30.12 -1.67
CA LEU A 516 43.52 -28.72 -2.08
C LEU A 516 45.00 -28.30 -2.05
N GLN A 517 45.77 -28.72 -1.04
CA GLN A 517 47.19 -28.37 -0.91
C GLN A 517 48.06 -28.98 -2.01
N ASN A 518 47.76 -30.20 -2.45
CA ASN A 518 48.63 -30.97 -3.34
C ASN A 518 48.14 -31.00 -4.80
N SER A 519 47.03 -30.34 -5.11
CA SER A 519 46.47 -30.23 -6.45
C SER A 519 46.79 -28.89 -7.11
N THR A 520 46.77 -28.88 -8.44
CA THR A 520 46.81 -27.67 -9.27
C THR A 520 45.40 -27.09 -9.40
N ILE A 521 45.29 -25.83 -9.81
CA ILE A 521 43.98 -25.16 -9.96
C ILE A 521 43.08 -25.93 -10.95
N ASP A 522 43.66 -26.44 -12.05
CA ASP A 522 42.92 -27.27 -13.01
C ASP A 522 42.44 -28.59 -12.41
N THR A 523 43.24 -29.24 -11.54
CA THR A 523 42.79 -30.48 -10.89
C THR A 523 41.68 -30.22 -9.88
N ILE A 524 41.72 -29.10 -9.16
CA ILE A 524 40.66 -28.70 -8.23
C ILE A 524 39.34 -28.49 -8.99
N ILE A 525 39.37 -27.77 -10.11
CA ILE A 525 38.19 -27.56 -10.97
C ILE A 525 37.62 -28.90 -11.47
N GLN A 526 38.48 -29.82 -11.91
CA GLN A 526 38.05 -31.14 -12.35
C GLN A 526 37.42 -31.98 -11.22
N ILE A 527 37.95 -31.92 -10.00
CA ILE A 527 37.39 -32.63 -8.83
C ILE A 527 35.98 -32.11 -8.53
N VAL A 528 35.81 -30.78 -8.50
CA VAL A 528 34.50 -30.15 -8.27
C VAL A 528 33.51 -30.54 -9.37
N GLN A 529 33.93 -30.53 -10.64
CA GLN A 529 33.08 -30.94 -11.76
C GLN A 529 32.67 -32.42 -11.70
N LYS A 530 33.59 -33.32 -11.32
CA LYS A 530 33.30 -34.76 -11.24
C LYS A 530 32.35 -35.09 -10.09
N SER A 531 32.52 -34.41 -8.95
CA SER A 531 31.62 -34.48 -7.79
C SER A 531 30.17 -34.10 -8.13
N LEU A 532 29.98 -33.16 -9.06
CA LEU A 532 28.65 -32.69 -9.47
C LEU A 532 27.95 -33.62 -10.49
N LYS A 533 28.69 -34.46 -11.23
CA LYS A 533 28.13 -35.37 -12.25
C LYS A 533 27.65 -36.73 -11.72
N ASN A 534 28.10 -37.19 -10.55
CA ASN A 534 27.78 -38.54 -10.04
C ASN A 534 26.34 -38.73 -9.51
N ASN A 535 25.44 -37.74 -9.65
CA ASN A 535 24.08 -37.81 -9.10
C ASN A 535 23.03 -38.48 -10.03
N ASP A 536 23.33 -38.82 -11.27
CA ASP A 536 22.33 -39.36 -12.21
C ASP A 536 22.15 -40.89 -12.17
N THR A 537 22.92 -41.64 -11.37
CA THR A 537 22.89 -43.13 -11.39
C THR A 537 22.35 -43.82 -10.13
N ASP A 538 22.13 -43.12 -9.02
CA ASP A 538 21.76 -43.76 -7.73
C ASP A 538 20.25 -43.78 -7.40
N SER A 539 19.39 -43.24 -8.26
CA SER A 539 17.92 -43.23 -8.04
C SER A 539 17.15 -44.40 -8.69
N LYS A 540 17.83 -45.42 -9.24
CA LYS A 540 17.21 -46.62 -9.86
C LYS A 540 17.67 -47.94 -9.25
N LYS A 541 17.64 -48.10 -7.93
CA LYS A 541 17.70 -49.42 -7.27
C LYS A 541 17.02 -49.34 -5.90
N ASN A 542 15.70 -49.51 -5.89
CA ASN A 542 14.94 -50.25 -4.87
C ASN A 542 13.45 -49.93 -5.02
N ASN A 543 12.74 -50.76 -5.77
CA ASN A 543 11.57 -51.51 -5.28
C ASN A 543 10.85 -52.16 -6.46
N ASN A 544 11.29 -53.39 -6.79
CA ASN A 544 10.40 -54.40 -7.33
C ASN A 544 9.75 -55.11 -6.14
N ASN A 545 8.41 -55.10 -6.06
CA ASN A 545 7.61 -56.32 -6.00
C ASN A 545 6.10 -56.00 -6.05
N ASN A 546 5.55 -56.28 -7.23
CA ASN A 546 4.31 -56.98 -7.57
C ASN A 546 2.95 -56.66 -6.91
N ASN A 547 2.04 -56.31 -7.83
CA ASN A 547 0.65 -56.76 -7.99
C ASN A 547 -0.38 -56.39 -6.91
N ILE A 548 -1.25 -55.44 -7.27
CA ILE A 548 -2.68 -55.66 -7.56
C ILE A 548 -3.13 -54.51 -8.49
N LYS A 549 -3.32 -54.84 -9.78
CA LYS A 549 -4.11 -54.06 -10.74
C LYS A 549 -5.46 -54.73 -10.90
N ASP A 550 -6.44 -53.93 -11.32
CA ASP A 550 -7.74 -54.30 -11.92
C ASP A 550 -8.94 -53.84 -11.09
N GLN A 551 -9.15 -52.51 -11.06
CA GLN A 551 -10.46 -51.86 -10.87
C GLN A 551 -10.42 -50.34 -11.15
N GLN A 552 -9.25 -49.69 -11.11
CA GLN A 552 -9.11 -48.23 -11.24
C GLN A 552 -8.99 -47.67 -12.69
N GLU A 553 -8.89 -48.51 -13.72
CA GLU A 553 -8.76 -48.05 -15.11
C GLU A 553 -10.12 -47.85 -15.83
N ILE A 554 -11.23 -48.34 -15.28
CA ILE A 554 -12.56 -48.22 -15.90
C ILE A 554 -13.25 -46.88 -15.53
N GLU A 555 -13.03 -46.34 -14.34
CA GLU A 555 -13.61 -45.04 -13.93
C GLU A 555 -12.96 -43.84 -14.64
N LYS A 556 -11.65 -43.90 -14.95
CA LYS A 556 -10.93 -42.79 -15.60
C LYS A 556 -11.35 -42.54 -17.05
N VAL A 557 -11.82 -43.57 -17.76
CA VAL A 557 -12.24 -43.46 -19.17
C VAL A 557 -13.66 -42.88 -19.28
N GLN A 558 -14.53 -43.14 -18.30
CA GLN A 558 -15.91 -42.62 -18.30
C GLN A 558 -15.98 -41.14 -17.89
N VAL A 559 -15.09 -40.69 -16.99
CA VAL A 559 -14.97 -39.28 -16.60
C VAL A 559 -14.48 -38.41 -17.77
N ASN A 560 -13.48 -38.85 -18.53
CA ASN A 560 -12.95 -38.08 -19.66
C ASN A 560 -13.96 -37.87 -20.81
N ASN A 561 -14.84 -38.84 -21.09
CA ASN A 561 -15.86 -38.70 -22.12
C ASN A 561 -17.02 -37.74 -21.74
N ASN A 562 -17.28 -37.55 -20.45
CA ASN A 562 -18.25 -36.55 -19.98
C ASN A 562 -17.65 -35.12 -19.99
N VAL A 563 -16.33 -35.01 -19.83
CA VAL A 563 -15.58 -33.74 -19.84
C VAL A 563 -15.59 -33.05 -21.20
N GLU A 564 -15.41 -33.79 -22.30
CA GLU A 564 -15.49 -33.20 -23.65
C GLU A 564 -16.91 -32.74 -23.99
N LYS A 565 -17.94 -33.51 -23.61
CA LYS A 565 -19.35 -33.13 -23.81
C LYS A 565 -19.78 -31.88 -23.04
N MET A 566 -19.15 -31.56 -21.90
CA MET A 566 -19.48 -30.37 -21.11
C MET A 566 -18.81 -29.09 -21.62
N LYS A 567 -17.68 -29.18 -22.34
CA LYS A 567 -17.03 -28.01 -22.96
C LYS A 567 -17.93 -27.33 -24.00
N ASP A 568 -18.70 -28.13 -24.75
CA ASP A 568 -19.61 -27.66 -25.80
C ASP A 568 -20.89 -26.98 -25.26
N LEU A 569 -21.21 -27.12 -23.97
CA LEU A 569 -22.46 -26.62 -23.38
C LEU A 569 -22.37 -25.21 -22.80
N PHE A 570 -21.17 -24.70 -22.50
CA PHE A 570 -21.00 -23.45 -21.72
C PHE A 570 -19.94 -22.46 -22.25
N ILE A 571 -19.14 -22.85 -23.24
CA ILE A 571 -18.13 -22.00 -23.86
C ILE A 571 -18.36 -21.98 -25.37
N GLU A 572 -18.45 -20.79 -25.95
CA GLU A 572 -18.38 -20.63 -27.41
C GLU A 572 -16.96 -20.23 -27.82
N ILE A 573 -16.41 -20.98 -28.76
CA ILE A 573 -15.10 -20.69 -29.34
C ILE A 573 -15.35 -20.12 -30.73
N HIS A 574 -14.96 -18.87 -30.92
CA HIS A 574 -14.97 -18.20 -32.23
C HIS A 574 -13.56 -17.74 -32.59
N ASP A 575 -13.34 -17.45 -33.87
CA ASP A 575 -12.07 -16.88 -34.32
C ASP A 575 -11.89 -15.42 -33.87
N ASN A 576 -10.67 -14.91 -33.98
CA ASN A 576 -10.36 -13.53 -33.60
C ASN A 576 -11.07 -12.50 -34.49
N GLU A 577 -11.56 -12.86 -35.67
CA GLU A 577 -12.25 -11.95 -36.57
C GLU A 577 -13.70 -11.72 -36.12
N PHE A 578 -14.40 -12.76 -35.68
CA PHE A 578 -15.71 -12.70 -35.05
C PHE A 578 -15.69 -11.75 -33.85
N TRP A 579 -14.78 -11.95 -32.90
CA TRP A 579 -14.69 -11.10 -31.70
C TRP A 579 -14.35 -9.65 -32.04
N LYS A 580 -13.48 -9.42 -33.03
CA LYS A 580 -13.21 -8.06 -33.54
C LYS A 580 -14.44 -7.41 -34.15
N ASN A 581 -15.29 -8.17 -34.84
CA ASN A 581 -16.54 -7.66 -35.41
C ASN A 581 -17.56 -7.33 -34.31
N GLU A 582 -17.63 -8.11 -33.24
CA GLU A 582 -18.54 -7.84 -32.12
C GLU A 582 -18.26 -6.51 -31.40
N ILE A 583 -17.00 -6.07 -31.36
CA ILE A 583 -16.60 -4.80 -30.71
C ILE A 583 -16.85 -3.58 -31.59
N LYS A 584 -17.01 -3.77 -32.91
CA LYS A 584 -17.20 -2.65 -33.84
C LYS A 584 -18.47 -1.89 -33.50
N LEU A 585 -18.28 -0.59 -33.29
CA LEU A 585 -19.35 0.39 -33.15
C LEU A 585 -19.65 1.03 -34.51
N ASP A 586 -20.93 1.21 -34.80
CA ASP A 586 -21.40 1.99 -35.96
C ASP A 586 -20.76 3.39 -35.96
N ASN A 587 -20.34 3.90 -37.12
CA ASN A 587 -19.67 5.20 -37.24
C ASN A 587 -20.51 6.41 -36.78
N THR A 588 -21.84 6.23 -36.70
CA THR A 588 -22.78 7.23 -36.17
C THR A 588 -22.71 7.36 -34.64
N ILE A 589 -22.18 6.35 -33.94
CA ILE A 589 -22.01 6.38 -32.47
C ILE A 589 -20.77 7.20 -32.13
N LYS A 590 -20.98 8.52 -32.03
CA LYS A 590 -20.04 9.52 -31.54
C LYS A 590 -20.80 10.80 -31.17
N PRO A 591 -20.28 11.63 -30.26
CA PRO A 591 -20.87 12.94 -30.00
C PRO A 591 -20.82 13.85 -31.23
N THR A 592 -21.70 14.85 -31.28
CA THR A 592 -21.62 15.93 -32.27
C THR A 592 -20.50 16.90 -31.87
N GLU A 593 -19.73 17.45 -32.83
CA GLU A 593 -18.56 18.32 -32.56
C GLU A 593 -18.87 19.56 -31.70
N SER A 594 -20.12 20.01 -31.65
CA SER A 594 -20.57 21.15 -30.84
C SER A 594 -20.95 20.79 -29.39
N CYS A 595 -20.96 19.51 -29.03
CA CYS A 595 -21.41 19.06 -27.71
C CYS A 595 -20.33 19.26 -26.64
N ILE A 596 -20.66 20.02 -25.60
CA ILE A 596 -19.84 20.18 -24.40
C ILE A 596 -20.43 19.41 -23.22
N LEU A 597 -19.57 18.97 -22.30
CA LEU A 597 -20.02 18.41 -21.03
C LEU A 597 -20.55 19.54 -20.14
N LYS A 598 -21.87 19.54 -19.89
CA LYS A 598 -22.54 20.54 -19.04
C LYS A 598 -22.66 20.06 -17.60
N LYS A 599 -22.94 21.00 -16.70
CA LYS A 599 -23.23 20.72 -15.29
C LYS A 599 -24.35 19.69 -15.14
N ASN A 600 -24.13 18.71 -14.27
CA ASN A 600 -25.13 17.69 -13.98
C ASN A 600 -26.44 18.34 -13.48
N SER A 601 -27.54 18.04 -14.16
CA SER A 601 -28.89 18.52 -13.87
C SER A 601 -29.73 17.52 -13.06
N GLY A 602 -29.16 16.35 -12.74
CA GLY A 602 -29.76 15.33 -11.89
C GLY A 602 -30.76 14.43 -12.61
N ARG A 603 -30.63 14.21 -13.92
CA ARG A 603 -31.60 13.48 -14.75
C ARG A 603 -31.00 12.16 -15.21
N VAL A 604 -31.11 11.16 -14.34
CA VAL A 604 -30.42 9.89 -14.47
C VAL A 604 -31.30 8.88 -15.20
N LEU A 605 -30.78 8.21 -16.22
CA LEU A 605 -31.36 7.01 -16.78
C LEU A 605 -30.74 5.78 -16.12
N LEU A 606 -31.58 4.92 -15.56
CA LEU A 606 -31.17 3.70 -14.87
C LEU A 606 -31.72 2.49 -15.61
N THR A 607 -30.82 1.60 -16.05
CA THR A 607 -31.23 0.29 -16.55
C THR A 607 -31.16 -0.75 -15.42
N GLY A 608 -32.06 -1.74 -15.46
CA GLY A 608 -32.08 -2.80 -14.45
C GLY A 608 -32.73 -2.40 -13.12
N ALA A 609 -33.59 -1.37 -13.11
CA ALA A 609 -34.29 -0.91 -11.91
C ALA A 609 -35.16 -1.98 -11.22
N THR A 610 -35.59 -3.02 -11.97
CA THR A 610 -36.31 -4.17 -11.42
C THR A 610 -35.40 -5.34 -10.99
N GLY A 611 -34.08 -5.16 -11.07
CA GLY A 611 -33.06 -6.10 -10.62
C GLY A 611 -32.56 -5.82 -9.21
N TYR A 612 -31.68 -6.69 -8.68
CA TYR A 612 -31.16 -6.58 -7.32
C TYR A 612 -30.37 -5.28 -7.10
N LEU A 613 -29.23 -5.10 -7.78
CA LEU A 613 -28.40 -3.90 -7.69
C LEU A 613 -29.15 -2.62 -8.11
N GLY A 614 -29.87 -2.67 -9.24
CA GLY A 614 -30.58 -1.51 -9.77
C GLY A 614 -31.68 -0.99 -8.84
N SER A 615 -32.36 -1.86 -8.08
CA SER A 615 -33.36 -1.42 -7.10
C SER A 615 -32.75 -0.66 -5.92
N GLN A 616 -31.54 -1.04 -5.48
CA GLN A 616 -30.78 -0.32 -4.45
C GLN A 616 -30.28 1.04 -4.99
N ILE A 617 -29.73 1.06 -6.21
CA ILE A 617 -29.29 2.30 -6.88
C ILE A 617 -30.46 3.28 -7.01
N LEU A 618 -31.66 2.80 -7.39
CA LEU A 618 -32.84 3.65 -7.50
C LEU A 618 -33.17 4.35 -6.17
N VAL A 619 -33.22 3.60 -5.07
CA VAL A 619 -33.52 4.17 -3.75
C VAL A 619 -32.46 5.17 -3.32
N ASP A 620 -31.20 4.83 -3.49
CA ASP A 620 -30.11 5.70 -3.06
C ASP A 620 -29.99 6.96 -3.94
N LEU A 621 -30.36 6.89 -5.23
CA LEU A 621 -30.50 8.05 -6.12
C LEU A 621 -31.63 8.97 -5.65
N LEU A 622 -32.78 8.43 -5.27
CA LEU A 622 -33.90 9.22 -4.76
C LEU A 622 -33.55 9.95 -3.46
N LYS A 623 -32.66 9.38 -2.63
CA LYS A 623 -32.14 10.05 -1.43
C LYS A 623 -31.19 11.21 -1.73
N GLN A 624 -30.65 11.33 -2.95
CA GLN A 624 -29.74 12.43 -3.30
C GLN A 624 -30.52 13.72 -3.64
N PRO A 625 -30.23 14.85 -2.96
CA PRO A 625 -30.85 16.14 -3.30
C PRO A 625 -30.51 16.62 -4.73
N THR A 626 -29.37 16.17 -5.26
CA THR A 626 -28.90 16.53 -6.61
C THR A 626 -29.61 15.75 -7.71
N CYS A 627 -30.27 14.63 -7.39
CA CYS A 627 -31.03 13.84 -8.36
C CYS A 627 -32.46 14.37 -8.46
N LYS A 628 -32.87 14.83 -9.63
CA LYS A 628 -34.23 15.33 -9.87
C LYS A 628 -35.17 14.23 -10.35
N TYR A 629 -34.76 13.49 -11.39
CA TYR A 629 -35.58 12.47 -12.03
C TYR A 629 -34.75 11.22 -12.32
N VAL A 630 -35.37 10.06 -12.12
CA VAL A 630 -34.79 8.76 -12.48
C VAL A 630 -35.67 8.11 -13.55
N TYR A 631 -35.16 8.04 -14.77
CA TYR A 631 -35.78 7.39 -15.90
C TYR A 631 -35.46 5.90 -15.85
N CYS A 632 -36.44 5.07 -15.52
CA CYS A 632 -36.26 3.63 -15.35
C CYS A 632 -36.73 2.89 -16.60
N LEU A 633 -35.79 2.30 -17.33
CA LEU A 633 -36.07 1.44 -18.47
C LEU A 633 -36.59 0.08 -17.96
N VAL A 634 -37.85 -0.25 -18.24
CA VAL A 634 -38.50 -1.47 -17.76
C VAL A 634 -39.25 -2.17 -18.88
N ARG A 635 -38.89 -3.43 -19.12
CA ARG A 635 -39.65 -4.32 -20.00
C ARG A 635 -41.03 -4.59 -19.40
N SER A 636 -42.07 -4.06 -20.06
CA SER A 636 -43.44 -4.03 -19.54
C SER A 636 -44.45 -3.88 -20.68
N LYS A 637 -45.74 -4.10 -20.37
CA LYS A 637 -46.86 -3.88 -21.31
C LYS A 637 -47.42 -2.45 -21.27
N SER A 638 -47.29 -1.78 -20.11
CA SER A 638 -47.74 -0.41 -19.91
C SER A 638 -46.88 0.29 -18.86
N ARG A 639 -47.04 1.62 -18.76
CA ARG A 639 -46.33 2.46 -17.79
C ARG A 639 -46.71 2.12 -16.35
N GLU A 640 -47.99 1.85 -16.10
CA GLU A 640 -48.55 1.45 -14.80
C GLU A 640 -47.99 0.10 -14.38
N HIS A 641 -47.93 -0.86 -15.32
CA HIS A 641 -47.33 -2.16 -15.06
C HIS A 641 -45.81 -2.05 -14.83
N ALA A 642 -45.12 -1.12 -15.49
CA ALA A 642 -43.70 -0.86 -15.26
C ALA A 642 -43.46 -0.32 -13.84
N LEU A 643 -44.25 0.66 -13.41
CA LEU A 643 -44.19 1.21 -12.05
C LEU A 643 -44.51 0.14 -11.00
N SER A 644 -45.56 -0.65 -11.23
CA SER A 644 -45.95 -1.76 -10.35
C SER A 644 -44.82 -2.76 -10.16
N ARG A 645 -44.11 -3.12 -11.24
CA ARG A 645 -42.93 -4.01 -11.16
C ARG A 645 -41.79 -3.41 -10.34
N ILE A 646 -41.52 -2.11 -10.50
CA ILE A 646 -40.51 -1.41 -9.68
C ILE A 646 -40.91 -1.48 -8.20
N ILE A 647 -42.15 -1.14 -7.87
CA ILE A 647 -42.66 -1.15 -6.49
C ILE A 647 -42.63 -2.57 -5.90
N GLN A 648 -43.01 -3.58 -6.68
CA GLN A 648 -42.93 -4.99 -6.27
C GLN A 648 -41.49 -5.40 -5.95
N THR A 649 -40.51 -5.02 -6.79
CA THR A 649 -39.09 -5.28 -6.52
C THR A 649 -38.62 -4.56 -5.26
N LEU A 650 -38.96 -3.29 -5.08
CA LEU A 650 -38.62 -2.52 -3.87
C LEU A 650 -39.22 -3.15 -2.62
N SER A 651 -40.45 -3.66 -2.70
CA SER A 651 -41.13 -4.35 -1.60
C SER A 651 -40.48 -5.71 -1.31
N LYS A 652 -40.15 -6.48 -2.36
CA LYS A 652 -39.46 -7.78 -2.24
C LYS A 652 -38.15 -7.68 -1.47
N TYR A 653 -37.38 -6.60 -1.68
CA TYR A 653 -36.11 -6.37 -0.99
C TYR A 653 -36.24 -5.47 0.25
N GLN A 654 -37.46 -5.18 0.71
CA GLN A 654 -37.76 -4.33 1.88
C GLN A 654 -37.15 -2.92 1.80
N LEU A 655 -37.07 -2.36 0.60
CA LEU A 655 -36.52 -1.02 0.34
C LEU A 655 -37.59 0.06 0.29
N ILE A 656 -38.87 -0.31 0.12
CA ILE A 656 -39.98 0.63 -0.08
C ILE A 656 -40.16 1.60 1.11
N GLY A 657 -39.89 1.15 2.34
CA GLY A 657 -39.98 1.99 3.53
C GLY A 657 -38.89 3.07 3.66
N GLN A 658 -37.89 3.06 2.77
CA GLN A 658 -36.77 4.01 2.78
C GLN A 658 -37.00 5.24 1.89
N ILE A 659 -38.13 5.30 1.18
CA ILE A 659 -38.49 6.37 0.25
C ILE A 659 -39.88 6.92 0.58
N ILE A 660 -40.09 8.22 0.37
CA ILE A 660 -41.39 8.84 0.59
C ILE A 660 -42.29 8.66 -0.63
N GLN A 661 -43.59 8.54 -0.40
CA GLN A 661 -44.59 8.33 -1.46
C GLN A 661 -44.49 9.38 -2.58
N ASN A 662 -44.24 10.64 -2.21
CA ASN A 662 -44.07 11.74 -3.15
C ASN A 662 -42.91 11.54 -4.14
N ASP A 663 -41.81 10.89 -3.72
CA ASP A 663 -40.68 10.61 -4.60
C ASP A 663 -41.03 9.51 -5.62
N ILE A 664 -41.82 8.51 -5.20
CA ILE A 664 -42.31 7.45 -6.08
C ILE A 664 -43.18 8.03 -7.20
N GLU A 665 -44.08 8.94 -6.85
CA GLU A 665 -45.05 9.52 -7.78
C GLU A 665 -44.41 10.52 -8.75
N ASN A 666 -43.46 11.34 -8.27
CA ASN A 666 -42.99 12.51 -9.01
C ASN A 666 -41.57 12.37 -9.59
N ARG A 667 -40.73 11.48 -9.06
CA ARG A 667 -39.31 11.40 -9.47
C ARG A 667 -38.95 10.11 -10.20
N ILE A 668 -39.73 9.05 -10.04
CA ILE A 668 -39.58 7.81 -10.82
C ILE A 668 -40.33 7.96 -12.14
N ILE A 669 -39.61 7.96 -13.26
CA ILE A 669 -40.19 8.04 -14.60
C ILE A 669 -40.05 6.66 -15.26
N PRO A 670 -41.05 5.78 -15.14
CA PRO A 670 -41.03 4.48 -15.81
C PRO A 670 -41.15 4.66 -17.32
N ILE A 671 -40.19 4.12 -18.07
CA ILE A 671 -40.20 4.04 -19.53
C ILE A 671 -40.41 2.58 -19.90
N VAL A 672 -41.45 2.33 -20.70
CA VAL A 672 -41.70 1.01 -21.28
C VAL A 672 -40.70 0.80 -22.42
N SER A 673 -39.72 -0.05 -22.20
CA SER A 673 -38.62 -0.26 -23.14
C SER A 673 -38.15 -1.70 -23.08
N ASP A 674 -37.67 -2.23 -24.20
CA ASP A 674 -37.03 -3.55 -24.28
C ASP A 674 -35.60 -3.35 -24.80
N LEU A 675 -34.61 -3.60 -23.94
CA LEU A 675 -33.21 -3.35 -24.27
C LEU A 675 -32.74 -4.22 -25.46
N ASP A 676 -33.35 -5.40 -25.61
CA ASP A 676 -33.02 -6.39 -26.65
C ASP A 676 -33.56 -5.98 -28.04
N GLN A 677 -34.33 -4.89 -28.14
CA GLN A 677 -34.91 -4.39 -29.39
C GLN A 677 -34.16 -3.16 -29.91
N PRO A 678 -34.14 -2.94 -31.25
CA PRO A 678 -33.61 -1.70 -31.83
C PRO A 678 -34.25 -0.46 -31.19
N LEU A 679 -33.46 0.60 -30.99
CA LEU A 679 -33.88 1.82 -30.30
C LEU A 679 -34.48 1.56 -28.90
N LEU A 680 -34.04 0.48 -28.23
CA LEU A 680 -34.54 0.07 -26.91
C LEU A 680 -36.05 -0.24 -26.90
N GLY A 681 -36.63 -0.59 -28.06
CA GLY A 681 -38.06 -0.82 -28.24
C GLY A 681 -38.92 0.45 -28.17
N LEU A 682 -38.30 1.64 -28.22
CA LEU A 682 -38.98 2.93 -28.21
C LEU A 682 -39.34 3.39 -29.64
N SER A 683 -40.39 4.18 -29.77
CA SER A 683 -40.59 4.92 -31.01
C SER A 683 -39.45 5.93 -31.23
N HIS A 684 -39.20 6.31 -32.49
CA HIS A 684 -38.12 7.25 -32.82
C HIS A 684 -38.25 8.58 -32.07
N GLY A 685 -39.49 9.09 -31.92
CA GLY A 685 -39.77 10.32 -31.18
C GLY A 685 -39.47 10.18 -29.68
N GLU A 686 -39.86 9.08 -29.05
CA GLU A 686 -39.57 8.81 -27.63
C GLU A 686 -38.06 8.64 -27.40
N PHE A 687 -37.36 7.91 -28.28
CA PHE A 687 -35.92 7.74 -28.19
C PHE A 687 -35.17 9.08 -28.20
N ILE A 688 -35.54 9.99 -29.10
CA ILE A 688 -34.98 11.34 -29.16
C ILE A 688 -35.31 12.13 -27.89
N SER A 689 -36.58 12.09 -27.46
CA SER A 689 -37.04 12.80 -26.27
C SER A 689 -36.30 12.36 -25.01
N VAL A 690 -36.10 11.04 -24.84
CA VAL A 690 -35.35 10.49 -23.70
C VAL A 690 -33.89 10.92 -23.76
N SER A 691 -33.26 10.78 -24.93
CA SER A 691 -31.87 11.18 -25.17
C SER A 691 -31.59 12.64 -24.77
N GLN A 692 -32.48 13.57 -25.13
CA GLN A 692 -32.34 14.99 -24.80
C GLN A 692 -32.57 15.29 -23.30
N SER A 693 -33.44 14.52 -22.65
CA SER A 693 -33.86 14.76 -21.27
C SER A 693 -32.78 14.39 -20.25
N ILE A 694 -31.97 13.38 -20.53
CA ILE A 694 -31.03 12.78 -19.57
C ILE A 694 -29.65 13.45 -19.61
N ASP A 695 -28.87 13.29 -18.54
CA ASP A 695 -27.46 13.70 -18.46
C ASP A 695 -26.50 12.63 -17.96
N VAL A 696 -27.03 11.57 -17.33
CA VAL A 696 -26.27 10.44 -16.83
C VAL A 696 -27.00 9.14 -17.17
N ILE A 697 -26.29 8.15 -17.68
CA ILE A 697 -26.76 6.77 -17.81
C ILE A 697 -25.99 5.90 -16.81
N ILE A 698 -26.71 5.16 -15.98
CA ILE A 698 -26.18 4.08 -15.15
C ILE A 698 -26.68 2.76 -15.75
N HIS A 699 -25.80 2.07 -16.46
CA HIS A 699 -26.10 0.78 -17.06
C HIS A 699 -25.77 -0.36 -16.09
N SER A 700 -26.78 -0.81 -15.34
CA SER A 700 -26.70 -1.93 -14.38
C SER A 700 -27.50 -3.16 -14.84
N ALA A 701 -28.18 -3.09 -15.99
CA ALA A 701 -28.92 -4.23 -16.52
C ALA A 701 -27.92 -5.28 -17.04
N ALA A 702 -27.96 -6.46 -16.45
CA ALA A 702 -27.24 -7.63 -16.93
C ALA A 702 -28.07 -8.88 -16.60
N THR A 703 -28.09 -9.84 -17.52
CA THR A 703 -28.65 -11.16 -17.23
C THR A 703 -27.54 -12.05 -16.69
N VAL A 704 -27.41 -12.14 -15.37
CA VAL A 704 -26.39 -12.98 -14.73
C VAL A 704 -26.79 -14.45 -14.86
N ARG A 705 -26.44 -15.06 -15.99
CA ARG A 705 -26.63 -16.48 -16.29
C ARG A 705 -25.33 -17.05 -16.81
N PHE A 706 -24.65 -17.80 -15.96
CA PHE A 706 -23.39 -18.46 -16.30
C PHE A 706 -23.58 -19.75 -17.10
N ASN A 707 -24.81 -20.27 -17.16
CA ASN A 707 -25.19 -21.50 -17.85
C ASN A 707 -25.68 -21.25 -19.29
N VAL A 708 -25.34 -20.09 -19.87
CA VAL A 708 -25.80 -19.67 -21.20
C VAL A 708 -24.58 -19.31 -22.05
N LEU A 709 -24.57 -19.79 -23.29
CA LEU A 709 -23.52 -19.51 -24.27
C LEU A 709 -23.57 -18.04 -24.74
N TYR A 710 -22.45 -17.52 -25.23
CA TYR A 710 -22.32 -16.13 -25.68
C TYR A 710 -23.40 -15.72 -26.70
N SER A 711 -23.66 -16.52 -27.74
CA SER A 711 -24.67 -16.23 -28.77
C SER A 711 -26.10 -16.04 -28.26
N HIS A 712 -26.39 -16.55 -27.06
CA HIS A 712 -27.69 -16.46 -26.41
C HIS A 712 -27.75 -15.30 -25.39
N THR A 713 -26.69 -14.51 -25.28
CA THR A 713 -26.68 -13.27 -24.50
C THR A 713 -27.06 -12.08 -25.41
N HIS A 714 -27.98 -11.23 -24.94
CA HIS A 714 -28.36 -10.00 -25.65
C HIS A 714 -27.63 -8.76 -25.12
N ASP A 715 -26.81 -8.93 -24.08
CA ASP A 715 -26.20 -7.84 -23.31
C ASP A 715 -25.30 -6.92 -24.18
N VAL A 716 -24.61 -7.46 -25.20
CA VAL A 716 -23.77 -6.66 -26.10
C VAL A 716 -24.59 -5.73 -27.00
N GLY A 717 -25.70 -6.21 -27.56
CA GLY A 717 -26.62 -5.40 -28.38
C GLY A 717 -27.23 -4.26 -27.57
N ASN A 718 -27.62 -4.56 -26.32
CA ASN A 718 -28.22 -3.61 -25.39
C ASN A 718 -27.30 -2.41 -25.13
N LEU A 719 -25.99 -2.66 -24.95
CA LEU A 719 -25.00 -1.60 -24.78
C LEU A 719 -24.88 -0.72 -26.04
N LYS A 720 -24.85 -1.32 -27.24
CA LYS A 720 -24.76 -0.57 -28.50
C LYS A 720 -25.96 0.35 -28.70
N GLU A 721 -27.17 -0.10 -28.40
CA GLU A 721 -28.38 0.73 -28.49
C GLU A 721 -28.40 1.88 -27.45
N LEU A 722 -27.89 1.64 -26.23
CA LEU A 722 -27.71 2.70 -25.24
C LEU A 722 -26.66 3.73 -25.66
N LEU A 723 -25.57 3.31 -26.31
CA LEU A 723 -24.58 4.24 -26.86
C LEU A 723 -25.15 5.06 -28.02
N LYS A 724 -26.03 4.49 -28.87
CA LYS A 724 -26.80 5.26 -29.86
C LYS A 724 -27.67 6.32 -29.19
N LEU A 725 -28.28 6.01 -28.04
CA LEU A 725 -29.09 6.96 -27.27
C LEU A 725 -28.24 8.15 -26.78
N VAL A 726 -27.02 7.90 -26.29
CA VAL A 726 -26.06 8.94 -25.89
C VAL A 726 -25.69 9.83 -27.07
N SER A 727 -25.34 9.23 -28.21
CA SER A 727 -24.87 9.97 -29.40
C SER A 727 -25.96 10.85 -30.04
N ASN A 728 -27.23 10.53 -29.80
CA ASN A 728 -28.35 11.32 -30.33
C ASN A 728 -28.61 12.63 -29.57
N ASN A 729 -27.98 12.85 -28.41
CA ASN A 729 -28.08 14.11 -27.68
C ASN A 729 -27.18 15.17 -28.33
N LYS A 730 -27.80 16.11 -29.06
CA LYS A 730 -27.09 17.17 -29.79
C LYS A 730 -26.76 18.41 -28.96
N GLU A 731 -27.27 18.50 -27.72
CA GLU A 731 -27.14 19.71 -26.90
C GLU A 731 -26.06 19.61 -25.82
N ARG A 732 -25.71 18.38 -25.39
CA ARG A 732 -24.75 18.12 -24.33
C ARG A 732 -24.21 16.70 -24.37
N LEU A 733 -23.01 16.51 -23.84
CA LEU A 733 -22.47 15.18 -23.58
C LEU A 733 -23.23 14.52 -22.40
N THR A 734 -23.57 13.24 -22.58
CA THR A 734 -24.20 12.40 -21.54
C THR A 734 -23.14 11.50 -20.92
N ARG A 735 -23.05 11.49 -19.58
CA ARG A 735 -22.10 10.66 -18.83
C ARG A 735 -22.57 9.21 -18.84
N PHE A 736 -21.69 8.26 -19.09
CA PHE A 736 -22.03 6.83 -19.17
C PHE A 736 -21.25 6.00 -18.14
N LEU A 737 -21.94 5.50 -17.12
CA LEU A 737 -21.38 4.58 -16.15
C LEU A 737 -21.85 3.16 -16.48
N PHE A 738 -20.88 2.28 -16.78
CA PHE A 738 -21.10 0.89 -17.10
C PHE A 738 -20.74 -0.02 -15.90
N VAL A 739 -21.69 -0.87 -15.47
CA VAL A 739 -21.42 -1.90 -14.46
C VAL A 739 -21.03 -3.21 -15.16
N SER A 740 -19.72 -3.51 -15.08
CA SER A 740 -19.11 -4.75 -15.53
C SER A 740 -19.15 -5.80 -14.39
N SER A 741 -18.15 -6.69 -14.32
CA SER A 741 -18.07 -7.79 -13.36
C SER A 741 -16.61 -8.23 -13.18
N ILE A 742 -16.24 -8.67 -11.98
CA ILE A 742 -14.92 -9.25 -11.74
C ILE A 742 -14.65 -10.52 -12.56
N SER A 743 -15.71 -11.15 -13.07
CA SER A 743 -15.63 -12.36 -13.91
C SER A 743 -14.84 -12.19 -15.20
N VAL A 744 -14.57 -10.95 -15.65
CA VAL A 744 -13.72 -10.69 -16.83
C VAL A 744 -12.24 -11.03 -16.59
N LEU A 745 -11.86 -11.31 -15.34
CA LEU A 745 -10.51 -11.69 -14.95
C LEU A 745 -10.35 -13.21 -14.75
N PHE A 746 -11.41 -13.99 -14.91
CA PHE A 746 -11.41 -15.42 -14.63
C PHE A 746 -11.21 -16.23 -15.93
N SER A 747 -9.94 -16.35 -16.37
CA SER A 747 -9.53 -17.12 -17.55
C SER A 747 -8.97 -18.50 -17.20
N GLY A 748 -9.10 -19.50 -18.08
CA GLY A 748 -8.30 -20.74 -18.03
C GLY A 748 -9.06 -22.07 -18.00
N ILE A 749 -10.34 -22.08 -18.39
CA ILE A 749 -11.17 -23.30 -18.33
C ILE A 749 -10.72 -24.37 -19.35
N ILE A 750 -10.16 -23.96 -20.49
CA ILE A 750 -9.82 -24.88 -21.60
C ILE A 750 -8.50 -25.63 -21.36
N GLU A 751 -7.51 -25.01 -20.72
CA GLU A 751 -6.13 -25.51 -20.64
C GLU A 751 -5.82 -26.31 -19.36
N ASN A 752 -6.81 -26.54 -18.48
CA ASN A 752 -6.61 -27.07 -17.12
C ASN A 752 -5.57 -26.29 -16.29
N GLN A 753 -5.21 -25.09 -16.74
CA GLN A 753 -4.33 -24.15 -16.10
C GLN A 753 -5.16 -22.90 -15.85
N PHE A 754 -5.72 -22.78 -14.65
CA PHE A 754 -6.13 -21.48 -14.17
C PHE A 754 -4.83 -20.73 -13.85
N HIS A 755 -4.49 -19.74 -14.66
CA HIS A 755 -3.53 -18.75 -14.23
C HIS A 755 -4.26 -17.90 -13.19
N GLY A 756 -3.94 -18.10 -11.91
CA GLY A 756 -4.44 -17.24 -10.84
C GLY A 756 -4.24 -15.77 -11.20
N LEU A 757 -5.12 -14.91 -10.67
CA LEU A 757 -5.18 -13.47 -10.95
C LEU A 757 -3.80 -12.84 -10.81
N ASP A 758 -3.11 -12.64 -11.92
CA ASP A 758 -1.86 -11.90 -11.96
C ASP A 758 -2.22 -10.46 -11.62
N GLY A 759 -1.97 -10.06 -10.36
CA GLY A 759 -2.38 -8.76 -9.84
C GLY A 759 -1.96 -7.61 -10.76
N ASN A 760 -0.88 -7.78 -11.53
CA ASN A 760 -0.33 -6.84 -12.51
C ASN A 760 -1.26 -6.46 -13.69
N ASN A 761 -2.39 -7.14 -13.89
CA ASN A 761 -3.32 -6.86 -14.99
C ASN A 761 -4.75 -6.52 -14.54
N ILE A 762 -5.02 -6.40 -13.22
CA ILE A 762 -6.38 -6.13 -12.73
C ILE A 762 -6.96 -4.78 -13.17
N ASP A 763 -6.11 -3.78 -13.35
CA ASP A 763 -6.50 -2.44 -13.78
C ASP A 763 -6.46 -2.28 -15.31
N LYS A 764 -6.42 -3.40 -16.06
CA LYS A 764 -6.44 -3.40 -17.52
C LYS A 764 -7.71 -4.06 -18.05
N ILE A 765 -8.06 -3.70 -19.28
CA ILE A 765 -9.09 -4.37 -20.07
C ILE A 765 -8.49 -5.71 -20.56
N PRO A 766 -9.19 -6.84 -20.39
CA PRO A 766 -8.70 -8.14 -20.85
C PRO A 766 -8.45 -8.17 -22.36
N PHE A 767 -7.39 -8.88 -22.76
CA PHE A 767 -7.05 -9.10 -24.15
C PHE A 767 -8.11 -9.95 -24.85
N LEU A 768 -8.40 -9.64 -26.11
CA LEU A 768 -9.41 -10.38 -26.88
C LEU A 768 -9.01 -11.83 -27.12
N GLU A 769 -7.72 -12.11 -27.20
CA GLU A 769 -7.18 -13.45 -27.33
C GLU A 769 -7.56 -14.36 -26.14
N SER A 770 -7.87 -13.78 -24.97
CA SER A 770 -8.28 -14.52 -23.77
C SER A 770 -9.78 -14.87 -23.74
N ILE A 771 -10.60 -14.33 -24.65
CA ILE A 771 -12.06 -14.45 -24.54
C ILE A 771 -12.56 -15.89 -24.67
N ASN A 772 -11.92 -16.71 -25.51
CA ASN A 772 -12.28 -18.12 -25.68
C ASN A 772 -12.00 -18.95 -24.42
N SER A 773 -11.22 -18.44 -23.47
CA SER A 773 -10.95 -19.11 -22.19
C SER A 773 -11.99 -18.84 -21.08
N HIS A 774 -13.03 -18.06 -21.39
CA HIS A 774 -14.09 -17.64 -20.47
C HIS A 774 -15.45 -18.28 -20.82
N ILE A 775 -16.34 -18.39 -19.83
CA ILE A 775 -17.76 -18.75 -20.02
C ILE A 775 -18.57 -17.60 -20.62
N GLY A 776 -19.72 -17.90 -21.22
CA GLY A 776 -20.56 -16.95 -21.97
C GLY A 776 -20.83 -15.60 -21.27
N TYR A 777 -21.12 -15.60 -19.97
CA TYR A 777 -21.28 -14.34 -19.22
C TYR A 777 -19.98 -13.51 -19.15
N GLY A 778 -18.84 -14.15 -18.88
CA GLY A 778 -17.52 -13.50 -18.90
C GLY A 778 -17.17 -12.97 -20.29
N GLN A 779 -17.44 -13.74 -21.34
CA GLN A 779 -17.27 -13.34 -22.74
C GLN A 779 -18.07 -12.06 -23.06
N SER A 780 -19.35 -12.02 -22.66
CA SER A 780 -20.21 -10.83 -22.86
C SER A 780 -19.64 -9.58 -22.19
N LYS A 781 -19.14 -9.70 -20.95
CA LYS A 781 -18.56 -8.57 -20.20
C LYS A 781 -17.25 -8.08 -20.79
N ILE A 782 -16.38 -8.97 -21.26
CA ILE A 782 -15.13 -8.60 -21.96
C ILE A 782 -15.44 -7.81 -23.24
N ILE A 783 -16.43 -8.24 -24.04
CA ILE A 783 -16.84 -7.51 -25.25
C ILE A 783 -17.43 -6.15 -24.89
N GLN A 784 -18.31 -6.07 -23.88
CA GLN A 784 -18.88 -4.80 -23.42
C GLN A 784 -17.81 -3.81 -22.94
N GLU A 785 -16.79 -4.28 -22.19
CA GLU A 785 -15.69 -3.41 -21.76
C GLU A 785 -14.86 -2.89 -22.94
N ASN A 786 -14.58 -3.73 -23.94
CA ASN A 786 -13.88 -3.31 -25.16
C ASN A 786 -14.72 -2.32 -25.99
N ILE A 787 -16.04 -2.49 -26.05
CA ILE A 787 -16.97 -1.53 -26.66
C ILE A 787 -16.92 -0.18 -25.94
N MET A 788 -16.86 -0.18 -24.60
CA MET A 788 -16.73 1.05 -23.81
C MET A 788 -15.40 1.77 -24.08
N VAL A 789 -14.31 1.04 -24.31
CA VAL A 789 -13.03 1.62 -24.75
C VAL A 789 -13.18 2.34 -26.09
N GLU A 790 -13.84 1.72 -27.06
CA GLU A 790 -14.10 2.34 -28.36
C GLU A 790 -15.03 3.56 -28.25
N ALA A 791 -16.08 3.49 -27.41
CA ALA A 791 -16.97 4.61 -27.14
C ALA A 791 -16.23 5.80 -26.52
N HIS A 792 -15.34 5.54 -25.54
CA HIS A 792 -14.52 6.55 -24.88
C HIS A 792 -13.56 7.24 -25.86
N LYS A 793 -12.87 6.45 -26.70
CA LYS A 793 -11.98 6.99 -27.76
C LYS A 793 -12.72 7.92 -28.73
N ARG A 794 -14.02 7.69 -28.94
CA ARG A 794 -14.88 8.53 -29.78
C ARG A 794 -15.43 9.76 -29.05
N GLY A 795 -15.02 10.01 -27.80
CA GLY A 795 -15.36 11.20 -27.03
C GLY A 795 -16.60 11.06 -26.13
N ILE A 796 -17.13 9.84 -25.93
CA ILE A 796 -18.23 9.61 -24.98
C ILE A 796 -17.65 9.56 -23.55
N PRO A 797 -18.05 10.45 -22.63
CA PRO A 797 -17.56 10.42 -21.25
C PRO A 797 -18.02 9.14 -20.57
N SER A 798 -17.09 8.26 -20.22
CA SER A 798 -17.44 6.93 -19.73
C SER A 798 -16.58 6.45 -18.55
N VAL A 799 -17.16 5.57 -17.74
CA VAL A 799 -16.53 4.91 -16.59
C VAL A 799 -16.98 3.45 -16.55
N ILE A 800 -16.05 2.52 -16.32
CA ILE A 800 -16.34 1.11 -16.07
C ILE A 800 -16.21 0.83 -14.57
N VAL A 801 -17.17 0.11 -13.99
CA VAL A 801 -17.15 -0.37 -12.61
C VAL A 801 -17.22 -1.89 -12.59
N ARG A 802 -16.23 -2.58 -12.00
CA ARG A 802 -16.17 -4.03 -11.82
C ARG A 802 -16.46 -4.39 -10.36
N PRO A 803 -17.70 -4.75 -9.99
CA PRO A 803 -18.00 -5.30 -8.68
C PRO A 803 -17.50 -6.74 -8.53
N SER A 804 -17.15 -7.13 -7.29
CA SER A 804 -17.03 -8.54 -6.89
C SER A 804 -18.40 -9.15 -6.54
N PHE A 805 -18.41 -10.34 -5.93
CA PHE A 805 -19.64 -10.99 -5.47
C PHE A 805 -20.45 -10.05 -4.56
N ILE A 806 -21.71 -9.82 -4.92
CA ILE A 806 -22.55 -8.82 -4.25
C ILE A 806 -23.26 -9.48 -3.07
N PHE A 807 -22.88 -9.09 -1.86
CA PHE A 807 -23.48 -9.59 -0.63
C PHE A 807 -24.80 -8.87 -0.28
N ALA A 808 -25.55 -9.48 0.63
CA ALA A 808 -26.84 -8.97 1.10
C ALA A 808 -26.73 -7.52 1.62
N ASN A 809 -27.82 -6.77 1.54
CA ASN A 809 -27.90 -5.48 2.21
C ASN A 809 -27.81 -5.74 3.73
N PRO A 810 -26.86 -5.14 4.47
CA PRO A 810 -26.67 -5.42 5.90
C PRO A 810 -27.85 -4.99 6.77
N MET A 811 -28.71 -4.08 6.28
CA MET A 811 -29.90 -3.63 7.01
C MET A 811 -31.09 -4.55 6.81
N THR A 812 -31.30 -5.05 5.57
CA THR A 812 -32.46 -5.90 5.27
C THR A 812 -32.14 -7.39 5.36
N MET A 813 -30.86 -7.76 5.26
CA MET A 813 -30.34 -9.13 5.23
C MET A 813 -30.96 -10.01 4.14
N ILE A 814 -31.53 -9.41 3.09
CA ILE A 814 -32.14 -10.15 1.97
C ILE A 814 -31.12 -10.24 0.81
N PRO A 815 -30.58 -11.43 0.51
CA PRO A 815 -29.67 -11.64 -0.61
C PRO A 815 -30.42 -11.79 -1.94
N ASN A 816 -29.68 -11.69 -3.04
CA ASN A 816 -30.15 -12.16 -4.34
C ASN A 816 -30.09 -13.70 -4.39
N GLN A 817 -31.26 -14.33 -4.50
CA GLN A 817 -31.40 -15.80 -4.57
C GLN A 817 -30.72 -16.44 -5.80
N ASN A 818 -30.38 -15.62 -6.80
CA ASN A 818 -29.71 -16.07 -8.02
C ASN A 818 -28.21 -15.73 -8.04
N ASP A 819 -27.66 -15.17 -6.96
CA ASP A 819 -26.21 -14.91 -6.86
C ASP A 819 -25.44 -16.21 -6.64
N THR A 820 -24.27 -16.35 -7.27
CA THR A 820 -23.44 -17.56 -7.21
C THR A 820 -23.08 -17.95 -5.77
N LEU A 821 -22.72 -16.98 -4.93
CA LEU A 821 -22.34 -17.26 -3.55
C LEU A 821 -23.56 -17.69 -2.71
N GLN A 822 -24.74 -17.13 -3.01
CA GLN A 822 -25.99 -17.55 -2.37
C GLN A 822 -26.42 -18.97 -2.79
N ILE A 823 -26.25 -19.30 -4.07
CA ILE A 823 -26.49 -20.66 -4.57
C ILE A 823 -25.55 -21.65 -3.87
N PHE A 824 -24.29 -21.26 -3.65
CA PHE A 824 -23.32 -22.07 -2.92
C PHE A 824 -23.76 -22.37 -1.46
N PHE A 825 -24.20 -21.35 -0.72
CA PHE A 825 -24.75 -21.56 0.63
C PHE A 825 -26.01 -22.42 0.62
N ASN A 826 -26.88 -22.24 -0.38
CA ASN A 826 -28.09 -23.04 -0.54
C ASN A 826 -27.74 -24.52 -0.84
N SER A 827 -26.69 -24.79 -1.61
CA SER A 827 -26.19 -26.15 -1.85
C SER A 827 -25.65 -26.79 -0.57
N CYS A 828 -24.92 -26.03 0.27
CA CYS A 828 -24.48 -26.52 1.59
C CYS A 828 -25.68 -26.93 2.46
N LYS A 829 -26.72 -26.09 2.46
CA LYS A 829 -27.98 -26.36 3.19
C LYS A 829 -28.72 -27.58 2.64
N SER A 830 -28.79 -27.73 1.32
CA SER A 830 -29.42 -28.88 0.67
C SER A 830 -28.72 -30.19 1.04
N LEU A 831 -27.39 -30.19 1.02
CA LEU A 831 -26.59 -31.38 1.32
C LEU A 831 -26.45 -31.64 2.82
N LYS A 832 -26.75 -30.64 3.66
CA LYS A 832 -26.43 -30.61 5.09
C LYS A 832 -24.94 -30.89 5.37
N LYS A 833 -24.07 -30.41 4.48
CA LYS A 833 -22.61 -30.57 4.53
C LYS A 833 -21.94 -29.30 4.04
N CYS A 834 -20.80 -28.95 4.63
CA CYS A 834 -19.99 -27.79 4.25
C CYS A 834 -18.64 -28.25 3.65
N PRO A 835 -18.14 -27.60 2.60
CA PRO A 835 -16.82 -27.91 2.06
C PRO A 835 -15.71 -27.28 2.90
N GLN A 836 -14.62 -28.02 3.08
CA GLN A 836 -13.41 -27.54 3.74
C GLN A 836 -12.48 -26.81 2.75
N PHE A 837 -11.97 -25.64 3.16
CA PHE A 837 -11.04 -24.81 2.38
C PHE A 837 -9.65 -24.75 3.05
N GLU A 838 -8.62 -24.38 2.29
CA GLU A 838 -7.26 -24.16 2.79
C GLU A 838 -7.10 -22.74 3.36
N GLU A 839 -6.07 -22.53 4.19
CA GLU A 839 -5.78 -21.23 4.82
C GLU A 839 -5.39 -20.13 3.81
N SER A 840 -5.03 -20.52 2.59
CA SER A 840 -4.67 -19.62 1.51
C SER A 840 -5.87 -19.16 0.67
N ASP A 841 -7.05 -19.76 0.84
CA ASP A 841 -8.27 -19.47 0.06
C ASP A 841 -9.06 -18.31 0.67
N PHE A 842 -9.56 -17.39 -0.17
CA PHE A 842 -10.31 -16.22 0.29
C PHE A 842 -11.33 -15.75 -0.77
N ILE A 843 -12.47 -15.22 -0.36
CA ILE A 843 -13.52 -14.70 -1.26
C ILE A 843 -13.59 -13.18 -1.12
N SER A 844 -13.52 -12.47 -2.24
CA SER A 844 -13.79 -11.02 -2.27
C SER A 844 -15.28 -10.76 -2.46
N THR A 845 -15.94 -10.16 -1.47
CA THR A 845 -17.38 -9.81 -1.53
C THR A 845 -17.56 -8.31 -1.39
N ILE A 846 -18.68 -7.72 -1.80
CA ILE A 846 -19.00 -6.32 -1.52
C ILE A 846 -20.48 -6.18 -1.17
N SER A 847 -20.83 -5.41 -0.13
CA SER A 847 -22.24 -5.19 0.18
C SER A 847 -22.93 -4.40 -0.93
N ILE A 848 -24.17 -4.77 -1.26
CA ILE A 848 -24.98 -4.04 -2.25
C ILE A 848 -25.17 -2.56 -1.90
N SER A 849 -25.31 -2.23 -0.61
CA SER A 849 -25.45 -0.85 -0.13
C SER A 849 -24.21 -0.03 -0.44
N THR A 850 -23.03 -0.62 -0.32
CA THR A 850 -21.81 0.03 -0.77
C THR A 850 -21.85 0.31 -2.24
N LEU A 851 -22.06 -0.77 -2.99
CA LEU A 851 -21.82 -0.76 -4.40
C LEU A 851 -22.71 0.32 -5.04
N SER A 852 -23.96 0.39 -4.58
CA SER A 852 -24.90 1.45 -4.89
C SER A 852 -24.38 2.85 -4.56
N LYS A 853 -23.98 3.12 -3.31
CA LYS A 853 -23.45 4.43 -2.89
C LYS A 853 -22.23 4.85 -3.70
N SER A 854 -21.29 3.94 -3.94
CA SER A 854 -20.08 4.20 -4.73
C SER A 854 -20.43 4.54 -6.17
N ILE A 855 -21.34 3.77 -6.79
CA ILE A 855 -21.85 4.04 -8.14
C ILE A 855 -22.49 5.42 -8.21
N ILE A 856 -23.33 5.78 -7.24
CA ILE A 856 -24.01 7.08 -7.20
C ILE A 856 -23.01 8.21 -7.04
N ARG A 857 -22.02 8.05 -6.16
CA ARG A 857 -20.96 9.04 -5.99
C ARG A 857 -20.23 9.23 -7.32
N MET A 858 -19.82 8.18 -8.02
CA MET A 858 -19.17 8.32 -9.34
C MET A 858 -20.09 8.96 -10.41
N ALA A 859 -21.35 8.53 -10.45
CA ALA A 859 -22.35 9.03 -11.41
C ALA A 859 -22.72 10.51 -11.19
N LEU A 860 -22.70 10.98 -9.94
CA LEU A 860 -23.14 12.33 -9.54
C LEU A 860 -22.02 13.25 -9.02
N LEU A 861 -20.77 12.78 -8.93
CA LEU A 861 -19.61 13.59 -8.52
C LEU A 861 -19.37 14.77 -9.48
N GLY A 862 -18.81 15.84 -8.90
CA GLY A 862 -18.67 17.16 -9.50
C GLY A 862 -18.14 17.15 -10.94
N ASP A 863 -18.67 18.05 -11.75
CA ASP A 863 -18.39 18.17 -13.18
C ASP A 863 -16.89 18.19 -13.51
N THR A 864 -16.06 18.66 -12.59
CA THR A 864 -14.59 18.71 -12.69
C THR A 864 -13.93 17.35 -12.97
N TYR A 865 -14.40 16.24 -12.39
CA TYR A 865 -13.84 14.91 -12.68
C TYR A 865 -14.10 14.49 -14.13
N TRP A 866 -15.37 14.58 -14.55
CA TRP A 866 -15.80 14.19 -15.89
C TRP A 866 -15.25 15.13 -16.97
N ILE A 867 -15.05 16.42 -16.67
CA ILE A 867 -14.44 17.42 -17.55
C ILE A 867 -12.95 17.16 -17.74
N ASN A 868 -12.21 16.83 -16.68
CA ASN A 868 -10.76 16.63 -16.75
C ASN A 868 -10.35 15.30 -17.41
N GLN A 869 -11.25 14.30 -17.44
CA GLN A 869 -11.01 12.96 -17.98
C GLN A 869 -11.27 12.84 -19.50
N SER A 870 -11.77 13.88 -20.18
CA SER A 870 -12.15 13.80 -21.60
C SER A 870 -10.97 13.51 -22.56
N ASN A 871 -9.73 13.63 -22.08
CA ASN A 871 -8.50 13.44 -22.86
C ASN A 871 -7.59 12.29 -22.35
N THR A 872 -8.05 11.46 -21.41
CA THR A 872 -7.24 10.40 -20.75
C THR A 872 -7.78 8.99 -20.99
N THR A 873 -7.02 7.96 -20.60
CA THR A 873 -7.42 6.54 -20.63
C THR A 873 -8.74 6.31 -19.90
N LEU A 874 -9.61 5.44 -20.45
CA LEU A 874 -10.91 5.09 -19.87
C LEU A 874 -10.79 4.72 -18.38
N PRO A 875 -11.48 5.43 -17.46
CA PRO A 875 -11.53 5.06 -16.06
C PRO A 875 -12.15 3.67 -15.86
N LEU A 876 -11.34 2.79 -15.28
CA LEU A 876 -11.73 1.44 -14.90
C LEU A 876 -11.60 1.32 -13.39
N ILE A 877 -12.70 0.97 -12.72
CA ILE A 877 -12.81 0.99 -11.27
C ILE A 877 -13.18 -0.39 -10.75
N ASN A 878 -12.27 -1.00 -9.99
CA ASN A 878 -12.47 -2.27 -9.31
C ASN A 878 -13.07 -2.03 -7.91
N LEU A 879 -14.24 -2.62 -7.62
CA LEU A 879 -14.94 -2.46 -6.33
C LEU A 879 -15.10 -3.81 -5.63
N PHE A 880 -14.14 -4.16 -4.77
CA PHE A 880 -14.17 -5.39 -3.96
C PHE A 880 -14.04 -5.07 -2.48
N GLY A 881 -14.76 -5.81 -1.64
CA GLY A 881 -14.68 -5.72 -0.17
C GLY A 881 -13.39 -6.29 0.42
N GLU A 882 -13.30 -6.40 1.76
CA GLU A 882 -12.18 -7.13 2.37
C GLU A 882 -12.24 -8.58 1.90
N PRO A 883 -11.12 -9.18 1.51
CA PRO A 883 -11.08 -10.61 1.25
C PRO A 883 -11.40 -11.35 2.56
N ILE A 884 -12.46 -12.14 2.56
CA ILE A 884 -12.83 -13.00 3.68
C ILE A 884 -12.16 -14.34 3.45
N MET A 885 -11.42 -14.87 4.43
CA MET A 885 -10.84 -16.21 4.31
C MET A 885 -11.96 -17.24 4.14
N SER A 886 -11.89 -18.05 3.09
CA SER A 886 -12.93 -19.03 2.76
C SER A 886 -13.05 -20.06 3.88
N LYS A 887 -11.92 -20.46 4.48
CA LYS A 887 -11.87 -21.33 5.64
C LYS A 887 -12.72 -20.79 6.78
N ASP A 888 -12.44 -19.57 7.25
CA ASP A 888 -13.15 -18.94 8.38
C ASP A 888 -14.65 -18.81 8.10
N LEU A 889 -15.02 -18.43 6.87
CA LEU A 889 -16.41 -18.29 6.45
C LEU A 889 -17.17 -19.62 6.55
N PHE A 890 -16.63 -20.70 5.97
CA PHE A 890 -17.32 -22.00 5.92
C PHE A 890 -17.20 -22.79 7.23
N GLU A 891 -16.15 -22.59 8.03
CA GLU A 891 -16.06 -23.08 9.40
C GLU A 891 -17.10 -22.40 10.30
N SER A 892 -17.31 -21.08 10.13
CA SER A 892 -18.37 -20.37 10.82
C SER A 892 -19.75 -20.89 10.43
N VAL A 893 -20.03 -21.10 9.14
CA VAL A 893 -21.29 -21.70 8.67
C VAL A 893 -21.49 -23.10 9.25
N SER A 894 -20.46 -23.95 9.22
CA SER A 894 -20.48 -25.29 9.82
C SER A 894 -20.83 -25.23 11.30
N THR A 895 -20.19 -24.33 12.05
CA THR A 895 -20.40 -24.16 13.49
C THR A 895 -21.83 -23.73 13.81
N HIS A 896 -22.37 -22.75 13.09
CA HIS A 896 -23.73 -22.22 13.34
C HIS A 896 -24.84 -23.16 12.84
N THR A 897 -24.58 -23.99 11.83
CA THR A 897 -25.58 -24.91 11.25
C THR A 897 -25.46 -26.35 11.75
N SER A 898 -24.36 -26.69 12.43
CA SER A 898 -23.99 -28.07 12.81
C SER A 898 -23.82 -29.02 11.62
N PHE A 899 -23.55 -28.50 10.41
CA PHE A 899 -23.24 -29.32 9.24
C PHE A 899 -21.77 -29.75 9.27
N PRO A 900 -21.44 -31.03 9.04
CA PRO A 900 -20.05 -31.47 9.04
C PRO A 900 -19.26 -30.85 7.88
N LEU A 901 -18.01 -30.49 8.16
CA LEU A 901 -17.00 -30.16 7.16
C LEU A 901 -16.52 -31.44 6.49
N ILE A 902 -16.52 -31.44 5.16
CA ILE A 902 -16.01 -32.55 4.33
C ILE A 902 -15.03 -32.03 3.29
N ASP A 903 -14.22 -32.92 2.72
CA ASP A 903 -13.28 -32.56 1.66
C ASP A 903 -14.01 -31.87 0.49
N PHE A 904 -13.39 -30.83 -0.07
CA PHE A 904 -14.00 -30.03 -1.13
C PHE A 904 -14.40 -30.88 -2.35
N LYS A 905 -13.59 -31.87 -2.74
CA LYS A 905 -13.88 -32.72 -3.91
C LYS A 905 -15.06 -33.65 -3.62
N GLU A 906 -15.12 -34.18 -2.41
CA GLU A 906 -16.24 -35.01 -1.95
C GLU A 906 -17.54 -34.20 -1.93
N TRP A 907 -17.50 -32.96 -1.46
CA TRP A 907 -18.65 -32.05 -1.45
C TRP A 907 -19.15 -31.75 -2.87
N VAL A 908 -18.24 -31.55 -3.81
CA VAL A 908 -18.55 -31.35 -5.23
C VAL A 908 -19.28 -32.57 -5.81
N ASN A 909 -18.81 -33.79 -5.54
CA ASN A 909 -19.47 -35.01 -6.03
C ASN A 909 -20.90 -35.12 -5.51
N HIS A 910 -21.12 -34.85 -4.22
CA HIS A 910 -22.47 -34.80 -3.64
C HIS A 910 -23.36 -33.71 -4.26
N CYS A 911 -22.79 -32.56 -4.64
CA CYS A 911 -23.54 -31.54 -5.39
C CYS A 911 -23.96 -32.05 -6.77
N LEU A 912 -23.09 -32.75 -7.50
CA LEU A 912 -23.37 -33.24 -8.85
C LEU A 912 -24.39 -34.39 -8.86
N GLU A 913 -24.45 -35.19 -7.80
CA GLU A 913 -25.42 -36.30 -7.64
C GLU A 913 -26.79 -35.83 -7.13
N SER A 914 -26.88 -34.64 -6.55
CA SER A 914 -28.10 -34.12 -5.94
C SER A 914 -29.12 -33.65 -6.98
N THR A 915 -30.39 -33.99 -6.75
CA THR A 915 -31.53 -33.51 -7.54
C THR A 915 -32.10 -32.18 -7.04
N ASP A 916 -31.52 -31.59 -5.99
CA ASP A 916 -31.99 -30.33 -5.44
C ASP A 916 -31.74 -29.14 -6.41
N PRO A 917 -32.72 -28.22 -6.57
CA PRO A 917 -32.58 -27.08 -7.48
C PRO A 917 -31.38 -26.16 -7.21
N ALA A 918 -30.86 -26.08 -5.98
CA ALA A 918 -29.65 -25.31 -5.69
C ALA A 918 -28.39 -26.00 -6.24
N CYS A 919 -28.25 -27.30 -5.98
CA CYS A 919 -27.15 -28.12 -6.50
C CYS A 919 -27.16 -28.20 -8.03
N GLN A 920 -28.33 -28.39 -8.64
CA GLN A 920 -28.49 -28.40 -10.10
C GLN A 920 -28.14 -27.05 -10.76
N ARG A 921 -28.38 -25.93 -10.07
CA ARG A 921 -27.97 -24.59 -10.53
C ARG A 921 -26.48 -24.34 -10.35
N LEU A 922 -25.84 -24.98 -9.37
CA LEU A 922 -24.41 -24.88 -9.13
C LEU A 922 -23.60 -25.79 -10.06
N ALA A 923 -24.14 -26.95 -10.44
CA ALA A 923 -23.45 -27.96 -11.24
C ALA A 923 -22.80 -27.41 -12.54
N PRO A 924 -23.44 -26.52 -13.34
CA PRO A 924 -22.80 -25.90 -14.51
C PRO A 924 -21.58 -25.04 -14.21
N LEU A 925 -21.47 -24.52 -12.98
CA LEU A 925 -20.37 -23.67 -12.53
C LEU A 925 -19.19 -24.47 -11.96
N ILE A 926 -19.40 -25.75 -11.67
CA ILE A 926 -18.38 -26.68 -11.19
C ILE A 926 -17.74 -27.32 -12.43
N PRO A 927 -16.49 -26.98 -12.79
CA PRO A 927 -15.84 -27.61 -13.93
C PRO A 927 -15.64 -29.09 -13.60
N ALA A 928 -16.29 -29.98 -14.34
CA ALA A 928 -16.18 -31.42 -14.15
C ALA A 928 -14.75 -31.98 -14.30
N VAL A 929 -13.82 -31.16 -14.79
CA VAL A 929 -12.42 -31.52 -15.05
C VAL A 929 -11.52 -31.25 -13.84
N ASN A 930 -11.88 -30.31 -12.94
CA ASN A 930 -11.06 -30.01 -11.77
C ASN A 930 -11.83 -29.22 -10.68
N PRO A 931 -12.22 -29.85 -9.56
CA PRO A 931 -12.81 -29.16 -8.41
C PRO A 931 -11.92 -28.01 -7.87
N LEU A 932 -10.59 -28.10 -8.01
CA LEU A 932 -9.70 -27.00 -7.62
C LEU A 932 -9.91 -25.74 -8.47
N LEU A 933 -10.40 -25.86 -9.70
CA LEU A 933 -10.69 -24.71 -10.57
C LEU A 933 -11.94 -23.95 -10.08
N PHE A 934 -12.94 -24.67 -9.55
CA PHE A 934 -14.10 -24.06 -8.88
C PHE A 934 -13.70 -23.39 -7.56
N LYS A 935 -12.83 -24.05 -6.80
CA LYS A 935 -12.20 -23.49 -5.60
C LYS A 935 -11.44 -22.19 -5.92
N GLN A 936 -10.77 -22.12 -7.06
CA GLN A 936 -10.06 -20.93 -7.56
C GLN A 936 -10.99 -19.84 -8.12
N LEU A 937 -12.16 -20.17 -8.67
CA LEU A 937 -13.21 -19.20 -9.05
C LEU A 937 -13.84 -18.50 -7.84
N LEU A 938 -13.89 -19.20 -6.70
CA LEU A 938 -14.27 -18.62 -5.41
C LEU A 938 -13.13 -17.80 -4.80
N ASN A 939 -11.87 -18.15 -5.11
CA ASN A 939 -10.73 -17.35 -4.71
C ASN A 939 -10.78 -15.97 -5.39
N GLY A 940 -11.00 -14.95 -4.57
CA GLY A 940 -11.03 -13.56 -5.00
C GLY A 940 -9.67 -13.07 -5.50
N VAL A 941 -9.61 -11.80 -5.85
CA VAL A 941 -8.34 -11.17 -6.21
C VAL A 941 -7.53 -10.94 -4.95
N ARG A 942 -6.32 -11.50 -4.87
CA ARG A 942 -5.31 -11.06 -3.91
C ARG A 942 -4.81 -9.71 -4.42
N SER A 943 -5.18 -8.63 -3.73
CA SER A 943 -4.48 -7.36 -3.90
C SER A 943 -3.05 -7.56 -3.40
N GLY A 944 -2.15 -7.97 -4.30
CA GLY A 944 -0.74 -7.69 -4.10
C GLY A 944 -0.62 -6.18 -3.99
N ASP A 945 -0.21 -5.69 -2.82
CA ASP A 945 -0.36 -4.33 -2.29
C ASP A 945 -1.71 -4.04 -1.59
N LYS A 946 -1.68 -3.86 -0.26
CA LYS A 946 -2.77 -3.18 0.47
C LYS A 946 -2.86 -1.69 0.16
N ASP A 947 -1.84 -1.07 -0.42
CA ASP A 947 -1.75 0.40 -0.55
C ASP A 947 -1.78 0.93 -1.97
N ASN A 948 -2.10 0.12 -3.00
CA ASN A 948 -1.99 0.67 -4.35
C ASN A 948 -2.86 0.16 -5.51
N ARG A 949 -3.86 -0.69 -5.29
CA ARG A 949 -4.87 -0.98 -6.33
C ARG A 949 -6.27 -1.00 -5.73
N GLN A 950 -7.21 -0.40 -6.45
CA GLN A 950 -8.56 -0.08 -6.01
C GLN A 950 -9.27 -1.30 -5.41
N THR A 951 -9.36 -1.33 -4.08
CA THR A 951 -10.15 -2.28 -3.32
C THR A 951 -10.84 -1.50 -2.19
N VAL A 952 -12.16 -1.61 -2.09
CA VAL A 952 -13.03 -0.82 -1.20
C VAL A 952 -13.79 -1.76 -0.28
N THR A 953 -13.39 -1.80 0.98
CA THR A 953 -13.70 -2.93 1.86
C THR A 953 -15.00 -2.83 2.68
N THR A 954 -15.66 -3.95 3.02
CA THR A 954 -17.06 -3.94 3.53
C THR A 954 -17.29 -3.12 4.81
N ASP A 955 -16.32 -3.07 5.72
CA ASP A 955 -16.36 -2.26 6.95
C ASP A 955 -16.21 -0.76 6.70
N MET A 956 -15.47 -0.42 5.64
CA MET A 956 -15.26 0.93 5.13
C MET A 956 -16.59 1.58 4.66
N ILE A 957 -17.67 0.80 4.51
CA ILE A 957 -18.93 1.26 3.94
C ILE A 957 -20.01 1.42 5.02
N LEU A 958 -19.99 0.58 6.06
CA LEU A 958 -20.92 0.70 7.18
C LEU A 958 -20.74 2.02 7.96
N LYS A 959 -19.54 2.62 7.90
CA LYS A 959 -19.21 3.91 8.51
C LYS A 959 -19.45 5.13 7.61
N LEU A 960 -19.90 4.91 6.35
CA LEU A 960 -20.39 5.96 5.43
C LEU A 960 -21.82 6.44 5.77
N PHE A 961 -22.25 6.39 7.03
CA PHE A 961 -23.49 7.03 7.47
C PHE A 961 -23.25 7.80 8.79
N PRO A 962 -23.69 9.06 8.88
CA PRO A 962 -23.82 9.76 10.14
C PRO A 962 -25.01 9.19 10.91
N HIS A 963 -24.81 8.74 12.15
CA HIS A 963 -25.91 8.66 13.11
C HIS A 963 -26.40 10.09 13.39
N LYS A 964 -27.60 10.39 12.91
CA LYS A 964 -28.60 10.95 13.81
C LYS A 964 -29.22 9.80 14.59
#